data_AF-A0A1Q6XQ04-F1
#
_entry.id   AF-A0A1Q6XQ04-F1
#
_cell.length_a   1.000
_cell.length_b   1.000
_cell.length_c   1.000
_cell.angle_alpha   90.00
_cell.angle_beta   90.00
_cell.angle_gamma   90.00
#
_symmetry.space_group_name_H-M   'P 1'
#
loop_
_entity.id
_entity.type
_entity.pdbx_description
1 polymer ?
#
loop_
_entity_poly.entity_id
_entity_poly.type
_entity_poly.pdbx_seq_one_letter_code
_entity_poly.pdbx_strand_id
1 'polypeptide(L)'
;MPTQEEWAFRLRSANAKVQTVRRGTVVSRIHKWDCIRGTFLATALCIAGRADTLPQRESASQVETRAADVAQAFRVDHAPKLDGTLNDPLWQSAKPITEFRQQEPYEGQPATERTEVRILHTRHAVYFGIHCFDSEPSRIIASELRRDVSQNLDDHFEVLIDSNHNRRGAYVFQINPLGTQIDGLIVEEQRDNSAVDFDSGWDGVWTSAAQIGADGWTATVEIPFTTLNFTHSSDVLWGVNFKRFIRRKNEADLWKAYRRTFGITKVSQAGNLEGIKDIGSGRLFVVKPYGLARYDKQTGQDLKFPLTGGVDVKYGLSSNLVLNLTGNTDFADTEVDLEPFNITPFKVFIPEKRQFFLENAGVFNFSLGGQDQLFFSRQIGIDPITGNQVPINGGGKLTGRIGRLELGVMDVDTRSIGPNPYSNFAVVRLKESLWAGSYFGVMGIDKRSGDVLDSFNQTGGLDTRLVFLKDWLVDAHMAGTQSPGNLSGNSDLGAALTYRSNWVEGIVRRRKTGPNFNPEVGFVERPDSNETYGDLTFKVRPNIPGIRELQFEGFLLHAPDTVGQVSTQEWQNTFRAEFHNGGYTDDDIVDVFTQRITAPFHIYKSVFIPNGLYHFTRHQLTYGSGQDRKFTYNFFERFGGYYAGTLNEFRVRANYRPTAKFSVSASETWDRLRLPLPNGNFSVLLASLQGNYSFNRFLTFTSLVQMDTSNAQAVSANLRLRYNYRPDSDLYIIYNVGTQFASIAPANPPQVRETRFAIKCTYSWQR
;
A
#
# COMPACT_ATOMS: atom_id res chain seq x y z
N MET A 1 33.15 16.30 58.10
CA MET A 1 34.59 16.58 58.23
C MET A 1 35.11 17.00 56.86
N PRO A 2 35.64 18.23 56.71
CA PRO A 2 36.04 18.89 55.46
C PRO A 2 37.51 18.52 55.11
N THR A 3 38.22 18.87 54.02
CA THR A 3 38.45 20.07 53.16
C THR A 3 39.28 19.57 51.94
N GLN A 4 39.15 20.07 50.69
CA GLN A 4 39.63 21.33 50.08
C GLN A 4 41.17 21.51 49.91
N GLU A 5 41.55 21.94 48.68
CA GLU A 5 42.74 22.73 48.26
C GLU A 5 44.08 22.00 48.00
N GLU A 6 44.65 21.97 46.78
CA GLU A 6 45.24 23.02 45.91
C GLU A 6 46.75 23.28 46.15
N TRP A 7 47.42 23.76 45.08
CA TRP A 7 48.80 24.29 44.94
C TRP A 7 49.90 23.27 44.61
N ALA A 8 50.41 23.17 43.36
CA ALA A 8 51.15 24.12 42.50
C ALA A 8 52.60 24.39 42.95
N PHE A 9 53.60 23.90 42.19
CA PHE A 9 54.66 24.71 41.54
C PHE A 9 55.72 23.84 40.83
N ARG A 10 56.01 24.20 39.57
CA ARG A 10 57.33 24.51 38.94
C ARG A 10 58.58 23.71 39.37
N LEU A 11 59.60 23.47 38.54
CA LEU A 11 59.95 23.64 37.13
C LEU A 11 61.40 23.10 37.06
N ARG A 12 61.81 22.62 35.88
CA ARG A 12 63.21 22.58 35.38
C ARG A 12 64.13 21.58 36.11
N SER A 13 65.05 20.88 35.45
CA SER A 13 65.67 21.06 34.14
C SER A 13 66.57 19.84 33.88
N ALA A 14 66.73 19.51 32.59
CA ALA A 14 67.99 19.26 31.87
C ALA A 14 69.06 18.36 32.54
N ASN A 15 69.82 17.51 31.84
CA ASN A 15 70.06 17.30 30.42
C ASN A 15 71.01 16.08 30.31
N ALA A 16 70.99 15.43 29.14
CA ALA A 16 72.14 14.80 28.47
C ALA A 16 72.79 13.55 29.14
N LYS A 17 73.38 12.56 28.45
CA LYS A 17 73.75 12.29 27.04
C LYS A 17 74.05 10.76 26.99
N VAL A 18 73.49 10.00 26.04
CA VAL A 18 74.13 9.48 24.80
C VAL A 18 75.04 8.24 24.98
N GLN A 19 74.57 7.07 24.49
CA GLN A 19 75.18 6.16 23.47
C GLN A 19 74.65 4.70 23.62
N THR A 20 73.83 4.19 22.68
CA THR A 20 74.15 3.25 21.56
C THR A 20 74.45 1.79 22.05
N VAL A 21 73.94 0.65 21.55
CA VAL A 21 73.56 0.11 20.22
C VAL A 21 72.73 -1.21 20.40
N ARG A 22 71.87 -1.52 19.39
CA ARG A 22 71.43 -2.83 18.83
C ARG A 22 70.08 -3.50 19.21
N ARG A 23 69.19 -3.41 18.20
CA ARG A 23 68.42 -4.44 17.46
C ARG A 23 67.48 -5.41 18.21
N GLY A 24 66.20 -5.36 17.80
CA GLY A 24 65.24 -6.46 17.88
C GLY A 24 63.83 -6.02 17.48
N THR A 25 63.36 -6.47 16.31
CA THR A 25 62.16 -6.03 15.61
C THR A 25 60.87 -6.71 16.12
N VAL A 26 59.75 -6.03 15.82
CA VAL A 26 58.37 -6.52 15.58
C VAL A 26 57.35 -6.09 16.65
N VAL A 27 56.59 -5.06 16.28
CA VAL A 27 55.59 -4.37 17.09
C VAL A 27 54.20 -4.97 16.84
N SER A 28 53.51 -5.23 17.94
CA SER A 28 52.11 -5.57 18.08
C SER A 28 51.18 -4.34 18.00
N ARG A 29 49.90 -4.63 17.70
CA ARG A 29 48.67 -3.87 18.01
C ARG A 29 48.80 -2.73 19.05
N ILE A 30 48.03 -1.64 18.85
CA ILE A 30 46.94 -1.15 19.73
C ILE A 30 46.49 0.29 19.34
N HIS A 31 45.16 0.43 19.18
CA HIS A 31 44.21 1.52 19.46
C HIS A 31 44.54 3.04 19.33
N LYS A 32 43.48 3.69 18.81
CA LYS A 32 42.78 4.92 19.26
C LYS A 32 43.03 6.25 18.55
N TRP A 33 41.98 6.68 17.82
CA TRP A 33 41.31 7.99 17.77
C TRP A 33 42.17 9.28 17.73
N ASP A 34 42.12 10.03 16.63
CA ASP A 34 41.40 11.33 16.52
C ASP A 34 41.71 12.11 15.22
N CYS A 35 40.81 13.06 14.91
CA CYS A 35 40.94 14.24 14.02
C CYS A 35 40.49 14.15 12.54
N ILE A 36 39.22 14.53 12.35
CA ILE A 36 38.66 15.65 11.53
C ILE A 36 39.57 16.32 10.46
N ARG A 37 38.91 16.58 9.30
CA ARG A 37 39.19 17.46 8.14
C ARG A 37 39.94 16.84 6.95
N GLY A 38 39.21 16.70 5.84
CA GLY A 38 39.78 16.38 4.53
C GLY A 38 38.74 16.48 3.40
N THR A 39 38.68 17.67 2.81
CA THR A 39 38.01 18.07 1.57
C THR A 39 38.10 17.02 0.44
N PHE A 40 36.99 16.72 -0.23
CA PHE A 40 37.02 16.10 -1.57
C PHE A 40 36.13 16.90 -2.54
N LEU A 41 36.81 17.57 -3.47
CA LEU A 41 36.24 18.24 -4.63
C LEU A 41 36.79 17.55 -5.90
N ALA A 42 35.87 17.23 -6.80
CA ALA A 42 35.97 17.16 -8.26
C ALA A 42 37.09 16.33 -8.93
N THR A 43 36.68 15.42 -9.83
CA THR A 43 37.00 15.57 -11.26
C THR A 43 35.93 14.88 -12.12
N ALA A 44 35.17 15.67 -12.87
CA ALA A 44 34.36 15.24 -14.02
C ALA A 44 35.13 15.63 -15.27
N LEU A 45 35.24 14.73 -16.26
CA LEU A 45 35.90 15.00 -17.53
C LEU A 45 34.86 15.13 -18.64
N CYS A 46 34.86 16.31 -19.28
CA CYS A 46 34.04 16.69 -20.42
C CYS A 46 34.47 15.98 -21.71
N ILE A 47 33.50 15.62 -22.55
CA ILE A 47 33.67 15.57 -24.00
C ILE A 47 32.62 16.49 -24.61
N ALA A 48 33.07 17.62 -25.15
CA ALA A 48 32.27 18.55 -25.93
C ALA A 48 32.48 18.26 -27.42
N GLY A 49 31.42 17.86 -28.12
CA GLY A 49 31.34 17.81 -29.58
C GLY A 49 30.41 18.91 -30.07
N ARG A 50 30.89 19.75 -31.00
CA ARG A 50 30.17 20.88 -31.61
C ARG A 50 28.90 20.42 -32.32
N ALA A 51 27.79 21.13 -32.08
CA ALA A 51 26.57 21.02 -32.86
C ALA A 51 26.45 22.26 -33.77
N ASP A 52 26.49 22.05 -35.08
CA ASP A 52 26.08 23.04 -36.08
C ASP A 52 24.55 23.10 -36.11
N THR A 53 24.00 24.31 -36.04
CA THR A 53 22.57 24.60 -36.06
C THR A 53 22.01 24.55 -37.49
N LEU A 54 21.10 23.61 -37.75
CA LEU A 54 20.17 23.66 -38.89
C LEU A 54 18.77 24.02 -38.37
N PRO A 55 18.01 24.92 -39.04
CA PRO A 55 16.67 25.28 -38.61
C PRO A 55 15.69 24.13 -38.91
N GLN A 56 15.04 23.64 -37.85
CA GLN A 56 14.07 22.54 -37.90
C GLN A 56 12.73 23.09 -38.41
N ARG A 57 12.33 22.70 -39.63
CA ARG A 57 10.94 22.83 -40.09
C ARG A 57 10.08 21.85 -39.29
N GLU A 58 9.20 22.35 -38.43
CA GLU A 58 8.14 21.54 -37.81
C GLU A 58 7.22 21.00 -38.93
N SER A 59 7.08 19.67 -39.00
CA SER A 59 6.17 19.02 -39.95
C SER A 59 4.74 19.06 -39.42
N ALA A 60 3.76 19.26 -40.30
CA ALA A 60 2.33 19.31 -39.97
C ALA A 60 1.82 18.08 -39.18
N SER A 61 2.49 16.93 -39.28
CA SER A 61 2.20 15.72 -38.48
C SER A 61 2.46 15.89 -36.97
N GLN A 62 3.42 16.71 -36.55
CA GLN A 62 3.66 16.98 -35.13
C GLN A 62 2.59 17.92 -34.54
N VAL A 63 2.02 18.83 -35.35
CA VAL A 63 0.96 19.74 -34.91
C VAL A 63 -0.36 18.98 -34.68
N GLU A 64 -0.71 18.02 -35.55
CA GLU A 64 -1.86 17.12 -35.35
C GLU A 64 -1.69 16.20 -34.15
N THR A 65 -0.47 15.69 -33.91
CA THR A 65 -0.19 14.85 -32.74
C THR A 65 -0.26 15.65 -31.43
N ARG A 66 0.19 16.91 -31.44
CA ARG A 66 0.12 17.81 -30.27
C ARG A 66 -1.33 18.16 -29.89
N ALA A 67 -2.22 18.28 -30.88
CA ALA A 67 -3.66 18.53 -30.65
C ALA A 67 -4.39 17.31 -30.05
N ALA A 68 -3.91 16.09 -30.30
CA ALA A 68 -4.50 14.86 -29.76
C ALA A 68 -4.15 14.61 -28.27
N ASP A 69 -3.17 15.33 -27.71
CA ASP A 69 -2.64 15.11 -26.35
C ASP A 69 -3.15 16.13 -25.31
N VAL A 70 -3.99 17.08 -25.71
CA VAL A 70 -4.43 18.21 -24.86
C VAL A 70 -5.94 18.17 -24.62
N ALA A 71 -6.32 18.09 -23.35
CA ALA A 71 -7.64 18.37 -22.83
C ALA A 71 -7.75 19.86 -22.46
N GLN A 72 -8.91 20.47 -22.69
CA GLN A 72 -9.16 21.88 -22.38
C GLN A 72 -10.30 22.00 -21.37
N ALA A 73 -10.03 22.67 -20.25
CA ALA A 73 -11.06 23.06 -19.30
C ALA A 73 -11.66 24.40 -19.71
N PHE A 74 -12.99 24.50 -19.72
CA PHE A 74 -13.68 25.76 -20.01
C PHE A 74 -14.12 26.44 -18.72
N ARG A 75 -13.86 27.75 -18.62
CA ARG A 75 -14.25 28.54 -17.44
C ARG A 75 -15.73 28.87 -17.46
N VAL A 76 -16.39 28.70 -16.31
CA VAL A 76 -17.75 29.15 -16.05
C VAL A 76 -17.82 29.99 -14.77
N ASP A 77 -18.79 30.89 -14.69
CA ASP A 77 -18.90 31.83 -13.55
C ASP A 77 -19.53 31.22 -12.31
N HIS A 78 -20.34 30.17 -12.46
CA HIS A 78 -21.00 29.44 -11.38
C HIS A 78 -20.90 27.93 -11.61
N ALA A 79 -21.09 27.15 -10.54
CA ALA A 79 -21.04 25.70 -10.59
C ALA A 79 -22.15 25.14 -11.49
N PRO A 80 -21.86 24.14 -12.36
CA PRO A 80 -22.90 23.41 -13.06
C PRO A 80 -23.71 22.58 -12.07
N LYS A 81 -24.93 22.23 -12.47
CA LYS A 81 -25.77 21.32 -11.69
C LYS A 81 -25.12 19.92 -11.59
N LEU A 82 -24.97 19.42 -10.36
CA LEU A 82 -24.39 18.10 -10.06
C LEU A 82 -25.48 17.07 -9.71
N ASP A 83 -26.37 16.79 -10.65
CA ASP A 83 -27.45 15.83 -10.47
C ASP A 83 -27.23 14.50 -11.19
N GLY A 84 -26.03 14.29 -11.74
CA GLY A 84 -25.69 13.11 -12.54
C GLY A 84 -26.22 13.17 -13.96
N THR A 85 -26.70 14.34 -14.44
CA THR A 85 -27.10 14.57 -15.83
C THR A 85 -26.26 15.67 -16.47
N LEU A 86 -26.18 15.69 -17.81
CA LEU A 86 -25.49 16.75 -18.57
C LEU A 86 -26.46 17.77 -19.19
N ASN A 87 -27.65 17.93 -18.59
CA ASN A 87 -28.72 18.81 -19.09
C ASN A 87 -28.46 20.29 -18.83
N ASP A 88 -27.58 20.62 -17.89
CA ASP A 88 -27.16 22.00 -17.64
C ASP A 88 -26.47 22.57 -18.90
N PRO A 89 -26.94 23.70 -19.47
CA PRO A 89 -26.35 24.30 -20.66
C PRO A 89 -24.85 24.62 -20.52
N LEU A 90 -24.34 24.83 -19.31
CA LEU A 90 -22.92 25.08 -19.08
C LEU A 90 -22.04 23.97 -19.65
N TRP A 91 -22.49 22.72 -19.62
CA TRP A 91 -21.75 21.58 -20.18
C TRP A 91 -21.49 21.72 -21.67
N GLN A 92 -22.37 22.37 -22.43
CA GLN A 92 -22.21 22.56 -23.88
C GLN A 92 -21.09 23.53 -24.25
N SER A 93 -20.62 24.33 -23.29
CA SER A 93 -19.50 25.26 -23.49
C SER A 93 -18.15 24.55 -23.59
N ALA A 94 -18.03 23.33 -23.04
CA ALA A 94 -16.80 22.55 -23.07
C ALA A 94 -16.73 21.63 -24.29
N LYS A 95 -15.57 21.59 -24.95
CA LYS A 95 -15.29 20.62 -26.02
C LYS A 95 -15.23 19.20 -25.43
N PRO A 96 -16.01 18.23 -25.94
CA PRO A 96 -15.96 16.86 -25.46
C PRO A 96 -14.68 16.15 -25.90
N ILE A 97 -14.18 15.29 -25.01
CA ILE A 97 -13.08 14.34 -25.27
C ILE A 97 -13.70 12.99 -25.59
N THR A 98 -13.37 12.42 -26.75
CA THR A 98 -14.03 11.22 -27.31
C THR A 98 -13.08 10.07 -27.70
N GLU A 99 -11.79 10.35 -27.84
CA GLU A 99 -10.80 9.44 -28.46
C GLU A 99 -10.28 8.38 -27.48
N PHE A 100 -11.18 7.55 -26.95
CA PHE A 100 -10.83 6.42 -26.09
C PHE A 100 -10.42 5.19 -26.89
N ARG A 101 -9.40 4.47 -26.39
CA ARG A 101 -8.89 3.23 -26.98
C ARG A 101 -8.82 2.13 -25.95
N GLN A 102 -9.10 0.92 -26.40
CA GLN A 102 -9.01 -0.27 -25.57
C GLN A 102 -7.56 -0.51 -25.12
N GLN A 103 -7.38 -0.78 -23.83
CA GLN A 103 -6.22 -1.49 -23.29
C GLN A 103 -6.51 -2.99 -23.26
N GLU A 104 -7.69 -3.34 -22.75
CA GLU A 104 -8.25 -4.69 -22.77
C GLU A 104 -9.62 -4.66 -23.45
N PRO A 105 -10.03 -5.69 -24.18
CA PRO A 105 -9.26 -6.90 -24.54
C PRO A 105 -8.28 -6.69 -25.70
N TYR A 106 -8.49 -5.70 -26.57
CA TYR A 106 -7.71 -5.52 -27.81
C TYR A 106 -6.95 -4.18 -27.83
N GLU A 107 -5.73 -4.17 -27.28
CA GLU A 107 -4.87 -2.98 -27.19
C GLU A 107 -4.86 -2.11 -28.46
N GLY A 108 -5.17 -0.84 -28.29
CA GLY A 108 -5.12 0.20 -29.32
C GLY A 108 -6.35 0.29 -30.24
N GLN A 109 -7.25 -0.70 -30.20
CA GLN A 109 -8.51 -0.66 -30.95
C GLN A 109 -9.44 0.44 -30.41
N PRO A 110 -10.36 0.98 -31.23
CA PRO A 110 -11.40 1.88 -30.74
C PRO A 110 -12.23 1.24 -29.62
N ALA A 111 -12.62 2.02 -28.61
CA ALA A 111 -13.58 1.59 -27.59
C ALA A 111 -14.87 1.07 -28.25
N THR A 112 -15.42 -0.04 -27.75
CA THR A 112 -16.66 -0.60 -28.31
C THR A 112 -17.90 0.17 -27.87
N GLU A 113 -17.81 0.94 -26.79
CA GLU A 113 -18.86 1.83 -26.30
C GLU A 113 -18.32 3.26 -26.22
N ARG A 114 -19.02 4.21 -26.86
CA ARG A 114 -18.55 5.60 -26.91
C ARG A 114 -18.53 6.21 -25.51
N THR A 115 -17.53 7.05 -25.24
CA THR A 115 -17.44 7.82 -23.99
C THR A 115 -17.10 9.26 -24.29
N GLU A 116 -17.78 10.20 -23.62
CA GLU A 116 -17.56 11.64 -23.71
C GLU A 116 -17.20 12.21 -22.35
N VAL A 117 -16.15 13.01 -22.29
CA VAL A 117 -15.78 13.79 -21.09
C VAL A 117 -15.76 15.27 -21.41
N ARG A 118 -16.41 16.08 -20.59
CA ARG A 118 -16.42 17.54 -20.63
C ARG A 118 -15.83 18.08 -19.33
N ILE A 119 -14.97 19.09 -19.45
CA ILE A 119 -14.26 19.66 -18.30
C ILE A 119 -14.62 21.14 -18.17
N LEU A 120 -15.20 21.50 -17.04
CA LEU A 120 -15.48 22.88 -16.67
C LEU A 120 -14.66 23.26 -15.43
N HIS A 121 -14.47 24.55 -15.21
CA HIS A 121 -13.97 25.01 -13.91
C HIS A 121 -14.56 26.36 -13.53
N THR A 122 -14.64 26.57 -12.21
CA THR A 122 -14.93 27.88 -11.61
C THR A 122 -13.65 28.41 -10.96
N ARG A 123 -13.78 29.41 -10.08
CA ARG A 123 -12.68 29.86 -9.21
C ARG A 123 -12.37 28.86 -8.08
N HIS A 124 -13.28 27.95 -7.75
CA HIS A 124 -13.19 27.12 -6.53
C HIS A 124 -12.99 25.62 -6.80
N ALA A 125 -13.46 25.13 -7.93
CA ALA A 125 -13.43 23.71 -8.26
C ALA A 125 -13.30 23.48 -9.77
N VAL A 126 -12.80 22.29 -10.11
CA VAL A 126 -12.89 21.68 -11.43
C VAL A 126 -14.05 20.69 -11.45
N TYR A 127 -14.74 20.60 -12.59
CA TYR A 127 -15.91 19.76 -12.77
C TYR A 127 -15.74 18.85 -13.98
N PHE A 128 -16.15 17.60 -13.85
CA PHE A 128 -16.15 16.62 -14.93
C PHE A 128 -17.58 16.16 -15.22
N GLY A 129 -18.01 16.37 -16.47
CA GLY A 129 -19.25 15.84 -17.01
C GLY A 129 -18.92 14.63 -17.88
N ILE A 130 -19.36 13.45 -17.47
CA ILE A 130 -19.02 12.17 -18.09
C ILE A 130 -20.29 11.57 -18.68
N HIS A 131 -20.24 11.16 -19.94
CA HIS A 131 -21.29 10.39 -20.58
C HIS A 131 -20.70 9.11 -21.15
N CYS A 132 -21.07 7.98 -20.54
CA CYS A 132 -20.70 6.65 -20.96
C CYS A 132 -21.86 6.02 -21.72
N PHE A 133 -21.86 6.13 -23.06
CA PHE A 133 -22.85 5.47 -23.90
C PHE A 133 -22.76 3.96 -23.71
N ASP A 134 -23.89 3.25 -23.79
CA ASP A 134 -23.91 1.80 -23.79
C ASP A 134 -25.00 1.32 -24.75
N SER A 135 -24.65 0.42 -25.68
CA SER A 135 -25.61 -0.17 -26.61
C SER A 135 -26.65 -1.08 -25.94
N GLU A 136 -26.40 -1.54 -24.71
CA GLU A 136 -27.28 -2.38 -23.89
C GLU A 136 -27.42 -1.82 -22.46
N PRO A 137 -28.02 -0.62 -22.23
CA PRO A 137 -28.01 0.05 -20.91
C PRO A 137 -28.63 -0.78 -19.78
N SER A 138 -29.59 -1.66 -20.08
CA SER A 138 -30.18 -2.59 -19.12
C SER A 138 -29.21 -3.65 -18.57
N ARG A 139 -28.02 -3.79 -19.18
CA ARG A 139 -26.96 -4.73 -18.79
C ARG A 139 -25.79 -4.06 -18.08
N ILE A 140 -25.83 -2.75 -17.85
CA ILE A 140 -24.85 -2.03 -17.04
C ILE A 140 -24.82 -2.66 -15.64
N ILE A 141 -23.63 -3.01 -15.16
CA ILE A 141 -23.45 -3.64 -13.85
C ILE A 141 -23.08 -2.57 -12.84
N ALA A 142 -23.95 -2.34 -11.86
CA ALA A 142 -23.66 -1.45 -10.74
C ALA A 142 -24.30 -2.02 -9.46
N SER A 143 -23.45 -2.44 -8.52
CA SER A 143 -23.83 -3.25 -7.36
C SER A 143 -23.26 -2.77 -6.03
N GLU A 144 -22.31 -1.82 -6.03
CA GLU A 144 -21.68 -1.29 -4.81
C GLU A 144 -22.10 0.16 -4.53
N LEU A 145 -22.71 0.38 -3.37
CA LEU A 145 -23.12 1.70 -2.86
C LEU A 145 -22.20 2.26 -1.78
N ARG A 146 -21.31 1.43 -1.23
CA ARG A 146 -20.41 1.84 -0.15
C ARG A 146 -19.20 2.57 -0.74
N ARG A 147 -18.89 3.74 -0.19
CA ARG A 147 -17.65 4.47 -0.45
C ARG A 147 -16.44 3.61 -0.07
N ASP A 148 -15.34 3.76 -0.79
CA ASP A 148 -14.01 3.18 -0.47
C ASP A 148 -13.94 1.67 -0.49
N VAL A 149 -14.82 1.05 -1.29
CA VAL A 149 -14.79 -0.38 -1.57
C VAL A 149 -14.54 -0.58 -3.05
N SER A 150 -13.65 -1.51 -3.40
CA SER A 150 -13.35 -1.88 -4.79
C SER A 150 -14.62 -2.07 -5.62
N GLN A 151 -14.67 -1.38 -6.76
CA GLN A 151 -15.73 -1.45 -7.76
C GLN A 151 -15.34 -2.31 -8.97
N ASN A 152 -14.37 -3.23 -8.83
CA ASN A 152 -13.92 -4.08 -9.94
C ASN A 152 -14.98 -5.04 -10.50
N LEU A 153 -16.06 -5.26 -9.75
CA LEU A 153 -17.22 -6.05 -10.18
C LEU A 153 -18.33 -5.19 -10.78
N ASP A 154 -18.12 -3.88 -10.90
CA ASP A 154 -19.05 -2.91 -11.47
C ASP A 154 -18.43 -2.25 -12.71
N ASP A 155 -19.29 -1.69 -13.55
CA ASP A 155 -18.88 -0.63 -14.47
C ASP A 155 -18.39 0.56 -13.64
N HIS A 156 -17.30 1.20 -14.06
CA HIS A 156 -16.78 2.39 -13.39
C HIS A 156 -15.99 3.28 -14.33
N PHE A 157 -15.77 4.51 -13.90
CA PHE A 157 -14.98 5.52 -14.58
C PHE A 157 -13.98 6.13 -13.61
N GLU A 158 -12.74 6.28 -14.06
CA GLU A 158 -11.64 6.85 -13.29
C GLU A 158 -11.15 8.15 -13.93
N VAL A 159 -10.95 9.17 -13.09
CA VAL A 159 -10.30 10.43 -13.42
C VAL A 159 -8.98 10.48 -12.68
N LEU A 160 -7.88 10.56 -13.43
CA LEU A 160 -6.54 10.75 -12.90
C LEU A 160 -6.12 12.21 -13.05
N ILE A 161 -5.62 12.83 -11.98
CA ILE A 161 -5.14 14.21 -11.97
C ILE A 161 -3.74 14.30 -11.36
N ASP A 162 -2.75 14.63 -12.18
CA ASP A 162 -1.44 15.11 -11.74
C ASP A 162 -1.47 16.65 -11.67
N SER A 163 -1.94 17.17 -10.53
CA SER A 163 -2.12 18.61 -10.32
C SER A 163 -0.82 19.41 -10.30
N ASN A 164 0.31 18.73 -10.16
CA ASN A 164 1.63 19.36 -10.05
C ASN A 164 2.46 19.19 -11.33
N HIS A 165 1.89 18.52 -12.34
CA HIS A 165 2.51 18.18 -13.61
C HIS A 165 3.90 17.56 -13.49
N ASN A 166 4.13 16.79 -12.43
CA ASN A 166 5.42 16.19 -12.15
C ASN A 166 5.63 14.84 -12.88
N ARG A 167 4.57 14.35 -13.56
CA ARG A 167 4.57 13.13 -14.37
C ARG A 167 4.98 11.89 -13.58
N ARG A 168 4.62 11.83 -12.29
CA ARG A 168 5.07 10.77 -11.36
C ARG A 168 4.01 10.37 -10.35
N GLY A 169 3.31 11.35 -9.79
CA GLY A 169 2.23 11.12 -8.84
C GLY A 169 0.94 11.74 -9.31
N ALA A 170 -0.19 11.17 -8.89
CA ALA A 170 -1.50 11.67 -9.26
C ALA A 170 -2.55 11.32 -8.20
N TYR A 171 -3.60 12.13 -8.13
CA TYR A 171 -4.85 11.78 -7.47
C TYR A 171 -5.70 10.95 -8.43
N VAL A 172 -6.38 9.94 -7.91
CA VAL A 172 -7.35 9.14 -8.67
C VAL A 172 -8.71 9.27 -8.03
N PHE A 173 -9.73 9.53 -8.85
CA PHE A 173 -11.12 9.62 -8.45
C PHE A 173 -11.93 8.64 -9.30
N GLN A 174 -12.56 7.67 -8.65
CA GLN A 174 -13.31 6.61 -9.31
C GLN A 174 -14.79 6.67 -8.94
N ILE A 175 -15.65 6.56 -9.95
CA ILE A 175 -17.12 6.67 -9.83
C ILE A 175 -17.78 5.52 -10.59
N ASN A 176 -18.78 4.88 -9.99
CA ASN A 176 -19.64 3.92 -10.68
C ASN A 176 -20.99 4.54 -11.11
N PRO A 177 -21.84 3.83 -11.89
CA PRO A 177 -23.14 4.34 -12.33
C PRO A 177 -24.13 4.70 -11.21
N LEU A 178 -23.84 4.38 -9.95
CA LEU A 178 -24.64 4.75 -8.78
C LEU A 178 -24.14 6.04 -8.12
N GLY A 179 -23.05 6.62 -8.60
CA GLY A 179 -22.39 7.79 -8.02
C GLY A 179 -21.63 7.43 -6.74
N THR A 180 -21.21 6.18 -6.59
CA THR A 180 -20.38 5.71 -5.47
C THR A 180 -18.92 6.05 -5.74
N GLN A 181 -18.21 6.49 -4.70
CA GLN A 181 -16.86 7.04 -4.79
C GLN A 181 -15.80 6.06 -4.27
N ILE A 182 -14.65 6.01 -4.93
CA ILE A 182 -13.37 5.58 -4.39
C ILE A 182 -12.36 6.66 -4.78
N ASP A 183 -11.42 6.96 -3.90
CA ASP A 183 -10.28 7.81 -4.20
C ASP A 183 -8.95 7.21 -3.72
N GLY A 184 -7.86 7.81 -4.17
CA GLY A 184 -6.54 7.44 -3.72
C GLY A 184 -5.41 8.18 -4.43
N LEU A 185 -4.18 7.74 -4.16
CA LEU A 185 -2.97 8.32 -4.70
C LEU A 185 -2.16 7.30 -5.51
N ILE A 186 -1.60 7.77 -6.62
CA ILE A 186 -0.49 7.10 -7.28
C ILE A 186 0.78 7.82 -6.81
N VAL A 187 1.74 7.04 -6.30
CA VAL A 187 3.08 7.53 -5.93
C VAL A 187 4.09 6.82 -6.82
N GLU A 188 4.95 7.60 -7.50
CA GLU A 188 6.08 7.09 -8.31
C GLU A 188 5.71 6.09 -9.43
N GLU A 189 4.52 6.24 -10.05
CA GLU A 189 4.02 5.36 -11.11
C GLU A 189 4.23 3.86 -10.81
N GLN A 190 3.88 3.46 -9.60
CA GLN A 190 3.98 2.06 -9.22
C GLN A 190 2.98 1.24 -10.04
N ARG A 191 3.49 0.21 -10.72
CA ARG A 191 2.67 -0.92 -11.13
C ARG A 191 2.78 -1.96 -10.04
N ASP A 192 1.86 -1.88 -9.10
CA ASP A 192 1.63 -2.91 -8.10
C ASP A 192 0.50 -3.83 -8.58
N ASN A 193 0.56 -5.13 -8.27
CA ASN A 193 -0.49 -6.11 -8.58
C ASN A 193 -1.63 -6.04 -7.55
N SER A 194 -1.98 -4.83 -7.13
CA SER A 194 -3.04 -4.59 -6.17
C SER A 194 -4.42 -4.70 -6.85
N ALA A 195 -5.45 -5.08 -6.07
CA ALA A 195 -6.83 -5.13 -6.56
C ALA A 195 -7.37 -3.74 -6.95
N VAL A 196 -6.67 -2.67 -6.57
CA VAL A 196 -6.97 -1.30 -6.97
C VAL A 196 -5.67 -0.71 -7.50
N ASP A 197 -5.75 0.07 -8.58
CA ASP A 197 -4.61 0.61 -9.33
C ASP A 197 -3.81 1.69 -8.55
N PHE A 198 -4.20 2.02 -7.31
CA PHE A 198 -3.69 3.15 -6.53
C PHE A 198 -3.78 2.92 -5.01
N ASP A 199 -3.04 3.73 -4.24
CA ASP A 199 -3.12 3.75 -2.77
C ASP A 199 -4.45 4.37 -2.32
N SER A 200 -5.43 3.52 -2.04
CA SER A 200 -6.76 3.90 -1.52
C SER A 200 -6.76 4.48 -0.09
N GLY A 201 -5.59 4.63 0.54
CA GLY A 201 -5.46 5.19 1.88
C GLY A 201 -5.63 6.71 1.97
N TRP A 202 -5.57 7.42 0.84
CA TRP A 202 -5.84 8.86 0.78
C TRP A 202 -7.33 9.13 0.62
N ASP A 203 -7.88 10.01 1.47
CA ASP A 203 -9.30 10.39 1.44
C ASP A 203 -9.42 11.89 1.14
N GLY A 204 -10.10 12.20 0.03
CA GLY A 204 -10.34 13.56 -0.44
C GLY A 204 -11.78 13.99 -0.26
N VAL A 205 -12.04 15.30 -0.13
CA VAL A 205 -13.40 15.84 -0.18
C VAL A 205 -13.79 16.23 -1.59
N TRP A 206 -14.72 15.49 -2.17
CA TRP A 206 -15.24 15.72 -3.52
C TRP A 206 -16.66 15.18 -3.64
N THR A 207 -17.42 15.69 -4.62
CA THR A 207 -18.83 15.34 -4.79
C THR A 207 -19.04 14.65 -6.12
N SER A 208 -19.90 13.63 -6.15
CA SER A 208 -20.36 13.00 -7.39
C SER A 208 -21.85 12.67 -7.36
N ALA A 209 -22.44 12.65 -8.54
CA ALA A 209 -23.76 12.11 -8.81
C ALA A 209 -23.72 11.38 -10.15
N ALA A 210 -24.44 10.27 -10.26
CA ALA A 210 -24.55 9.52 -11.51
C ALA A 210 -25.97 8.96 -11.68
N GLN A 211 -26.36 8.76 -12.94
CA GLN A 211 -27.65 8.19 -13.31
C GLN A 211 -27.49 7.26 -14.52
N ILE A 212 -28.17 6.12 -14.49
CA ILE A 212 -28.34 5.25 -15.65
C ILE A 212 -29.54 5.77 -16.46
N GLY A 213 -29.29 6.05 -17.74
CA GLY A 213 -30.25 6.58 -18.71
C GLY A 213 -30.66 5.55 -19.78
N ALA A 214 -31.30 6.04 -20.84
CA ALA A 214 -31.80 5.20 -21.93
C ALA A 214 -30.72 4.79 -22.96
N ASP A 215 -29.59 5.49 -22.99
CA ASP A 215 -28.49 5.33 -23.95
C ASP A 215 -27.13 5.05 -23.27
N GLY A 216 -27.13 4.84 -21.95
CA GLY A 216 -25.91 4.62 -21.17
C GLY A 216 -26.05 5.10 -19.73
N TRP A 217 -24.99 5.69 -19.19
CA TRP A 217 -25.01 6.36 -17.89
C TRP A 217 -24.19 7.65 -17.91
N THR A 218 -24.61 8.62 -17.10
CA THR A 218 -23.96 9.92 -16.96
C THR A 218 -23.50 10.12 -15.54
N ALA A 219 -22.40 10.85 -15.37
CA ALA A 219 -21.93 11.31 -14.07
C ALA A 219 -21.46 12.76 -14.11
N THR A 220 -21.69 13.46 -13.01
CA THR A 220 -21.20 14.81 -12.76
C THR A 220 -20.36 14.79 -11.50
N VAL A 221 -19.13 15.28 -11.60
CA VAL A 221 -18.13 15.27 -10.52
C VAL A 221 -17.66 16.69 -10.26
N GLU A 222 -17.53 17.05 -8.98
CA GLU A 222 -16.89 18.28 -8.51
C GLU A 222 -15.69 17.93 -7.63
N ILE A 223 -14.54 18.49 -7.97
CA ILE A 223 -13.31 18.39 -7.18
C ILE A 223 -12.86 19.80 -6.81
N PRO A 224 -13.02 20.20 -5.54
CA PRO A 224 -12.48 21.46 -5.03
C PRO A 224 -10.96 21.54 -5.22
N PHE A 225 -10.45 22.72 -5.58
CA PHE A 225 -8.99 22.90 -5.72
C PHE A 225 -8.25 22.72 -4.38
N THR A 226 -8.90 23.00 -3.26
CA THR A 226 -8.38 22.75 -1.91
C THR A 226 -8.13 21.26 -1.66
N THR A 227 -8.96 20.36 -2.21
CA THR A 227 -8.80 18.90 -2.11
C THR A 227 -7.52 18.43 -2.78
N LEU A 228 -7.14 19.05 -3.89
CA LEU A 228 -5.87 18.81 -4.59
C LEU A 228 -4.69 19.53 -3.93
N ASN A 229 -4.94 20.23 -2.81
CA ASN A 229 -4.02 21.16 -2.15
C ASN A 229 -3.51 22.26 -3.11
N PHE A 230 -4.23 22.56 -4.19
CA PHE A 230 -3.72 23.42 -5.26
C PHE A 230 -4.01 24.90 -4.97
N THR A 231 -2.96 25.73 -4.95
CA THR A 231 -3.04 27.16 -4.57
C THR A 231 -2.50 28.11 -5.62
N HIS A 232 -2.08 27.63 -6.79
CA HIS A 232 -1.60 28.45 -7.91
C HIS A 232 -2.76 28.90 -8.81
N SER A 233 -2.70 30.10 -9.38
CA SER A 233 -3.84 30.71 -10.09
C SER A 233 -3.61 31.08 -11.56
N SER A 234 -2.37 31.09 -12.05
CA SER A 234 -2.03 31.55 -13.41
C SER A 234 -1.41 30.42 -14.25
N ASP A 235 -1.96 30.22 -15.46
CA ASP A 235 -1.48 29.27 -16.48
C ASP A 235 -1.21 27.86 -15.95
N VAL A 236 -2.25 27.27 -15.36
CA VAL A 236 -2.21 25.95 -14.75
C VAL A 236 -2.15 24.89 -15.85
N LEU A 237 -1.07 24.10 -15.83
CA LEU A 237 -0.89 22.90 -16.64
C LEU A 237 -0.95 21.70 -15.70
N TRP A 238 -1.89 20.79 -15.92
CA TRP A 238 -2.00 19.52 -15.18
C TRP A 238 -1.78 18.33 -16.10
N GLY A 239 -1.38 17.20 -15.52
CA GLY A 239 -1.56 15.91 -16.19
C GLY A 239 -2.97 15.38 -15.94
N VAL A 240 -3.64 14.86 -16.96
CA VAL A 240 -4.96 14.22 -16.81
C VAL A 240 -5.04 12.94 -17.63
N ASN A 241 -5.74 11.93 -17.10
CA ASN A 241 -6.11 10.75 -17.86
C ASN A 241 -7.48 10.23 -17.42
N PHE A 242 -8.08 9.40 -18.27
CA PHE A 242 -9.41 8.85 -18.06
C PHE A 242 -9.41 7.36 -18.40
N LYS A 243 -10.09 6.57 -17.59
CA LYS A 243 -10.33 5.14 -17.84
C LYS A 243 -11.81 4.84 -17.62
N ARG A 244 -12.43 4.16 -18.59
CA ARG A 244 -13.73 3.52 -18.41
C ARG A 244 -13.51 2.02 -18.34
N PHE A 245 -14.21 1.38 -17.43
CA PHE A 245 -14.27 -0.08 -17.36
C PHE A 245 -15.70 -0.56 -17.56
N ILE A 246 -15.88 -1.48 -18.50
CA ILE A 246 -17.19 -2.06 -18.84
C ILE A 246 -17.19 -3.50 -18.38
N ARG A 247 -17.82 -3.78 -17.23
CA ARG A 247 -17.65 -5.04 -16.53
C ARG A 247 -18.12 -6.22 -17.35
N ARG A 248 -19.28 -6.09 -18.01
CA ARG A 248 -19.92 -7.14 -18.84
C ARG A 248 -19.09 -7.57 -20.04
N LYS A 249 -18.26 -6.67 -20.59
CA LYS A 249 -17.33 -6.95 -21.69
C LYS A 249 -15.94 -7.28 -21.20
N ASN A 250 -15.65 -6.94 -19.94
CA ASN A 250 -14.31 -6.94 -19.35
C ASN A 250 -13.34 -6.21 -20.28
N GLU A 251 -13.74 -4.98 -20.60
CA GLU A 251 -13.10 -4.04 -21.50
C GLU A 251 -12.69 -2.82 -20.69
N ALA A 252 -11.44 -2.38 -20.88
CA ALA A 252 -10.87 -1.22 -20.25
C ALA A 252 -10.46 -0.24 -21.35
N ASP A 253 -11.09 0.93 -21.37
CA ASP A 253 -10.88 1.97 -22.37
C ASP A 253 -10.17 3.16 -21.73
N LEU A 254 -9.09 3.62 -22.34
CA LEU A 254 -8.33 4.77 -21.85
C LEU A 254 -8.19 5.85 -22.91
N TRP A 255 -8.18 7.11 -22.46
CA TRP A 255 -7.86 8.25 -23.32
C TRP A 255 -6.37 8.26 -23.70
N LYS A 256 -5.49 8.02 -22.73
CA LYS A 256 -4.03 7.90 -22.90
C LYS A 256 -3.47 6.69 -22.17
N ALA A 257 -2.23 6.32 -22.49
CA ALA A 257 -1.53 5.21 -21.87
C ALA A 257 -2.21 3.81 -22.02
N TYR A 258 -2.96 3.59 -23.10
CA TYR A 258 -3.73 2.35 -23.36
C TYR A 258 -2.88 1.11 -23.71
N ARG A 259 -1.55 1.16 -23.65
CA ARG A 259 -0.73 -0.06 -23.81
C ARG A 259 -0.90 -0.96 -22.59
N ARG A 260 -0.89 -2.27 -22.76
CA ARG A 260 -1.05 -3.23 -21.65
C ARG A 260 0.11 -3.21 -20.65
N THR A 261 1.32 -2.86 -21.08
CA THR A 261 2.44 -2.59 -20.16
C THR A 261 2.28 -1.27 -19.37
N PHE A 262 1.37 -0.40 -19.80
CA PHE A 262 1.02 0.86 -19.13
C PHE A 262 -0.31 0.71 -18.38
N GLY A 263 -1.29 1.57 -18.66
CA GLY A 263 -2.54 1.70 -17.91
C GLY A 263 -2.70 3.08 -17.29
N ILE A 264 -3.80 3.26 -16.56
CA ILE A 264 -4.16 4.53 -15.92
C ILE A 264 -3.04 4.98 -14.96
N THR A 265 -2.36 4.05 -14.31
CA THR A 265 -1.27 4.31 -13.34
C THR A 265 -0.01 4.92 -13.96
N LYS A 266 0.13 4.90 -15.29
CA LYS A 266 1.29 5.45 -16.00
C LYS A 266 1.18 6.97 -16.18
N VAL A 267 1.33 7.71 -15.08
CA VAL A 267 1.16 9.18 -14.99
C VAL A 267 1.98 9.95 -16.05
N SER A 268 3.17 9.47 -16.41
CA SER A 268 4.09 10.06 -17.39
C SER A 268 3.59 9.97 -18.82
N GLN A 269 2.57 9.15 -19.06
CA GLN A 269 1.87 9.04 -20.33
C GLN A 269 0.47 9.68 -20.29
N ALA A 270 0.09 10.36 -19.20
CA ALA A 270 -1.14 11.13 -19.14
C ALA A 270 -1.15 12.27 -20.17
N GLY A 271 -2.33 12.73 -20.58
CA GLY A 271 -2.45 13.92 -21.43
C GLY A 271 -2.25 15.21 -20.63
N ASN A 272 -2.21 16.34 -21.34
CA ASN A 272 -2.14 17.66 -20.72
C ASN A 272 -3.55 18.21 -20.51
N LEU A 273 -3.82 18.79 -19.35
CA LEU A 273 -5.00 19.62 -19.12
C LEU A 273 -4.58 21.08 -19.05
N GLU A 274 -5.14 21.88 -19.94
CA GLU A 274 -4.93 23.32 -20.05
C GLU A 274 -6.26 24.07 -19.87
N GLY A 275 -6.20 25.40 -19.82
CA GLY A 275 -7.38 26.27 -19.74
C GLY A 275 -7.80 26.67 -18.33
N ILE A 276 -7.27 26.00 -17.30
CA ILE A 276 -7.54 26.35 -15.90
C ILE A 276 -6.81 27.67 -15.53
N LYS A 277 -7.60 28.71 -15.25
CA LYS A 277 -7.12 30.07 -14.94
C LYS A 277 -7.98 30.73 -13.85
N ASP A 278 -7.42 31.73 -13.20
CA ASP A 278 -8.09 32.58 -12.19
C ASP A 278 -8.67 31.78 -11.00
N ILE A 279 -7.91 30.80 -10.51
CA ILE A 279 -8.26 30.05 -9.30
C ILE A 279 -8.22 30.98 -8.08
N GLY A 280 -9.29 30.95 -7.27
CA GLY A 280 -9.44 31.66 -6.01
C GLY A 280 -9.37 30.73 -4.79
N SER A 281 -8.73 29.58 -4.91
CA SER A 281 -8.66 28.54 -3.88
C SER A 281 -7.81 28.98 -2.68
N GLY A 282 -8.31 28.66 -1.47
CA GLY A 282 -7.59 28.83 -0.22
C GLY A 282 -6.51 27.75 -0.02
N ARG A 283 -5.72 27.89 1.04
CA ARG A 283 -4.84 26.80 1.49
C ARG A 283 -5.68 25.68 2.08
N LEU A 284 -5.29 24.43 1.83
CA LEU A 284 -5.91 23.28 2.48
C LEU A 284 -5.81 23.44 4.00
N PHE A 285 -6.94 23.49 4.69
CA PHE A 285 -6.98 23.46 6.15
C PHE A 285 -8.21 22.70 6.61
N VAL A 286 -7.97 21.54 7.23
CA VAL A 286 -9.00 20.65 7.76
C VAL A 286 -8.73 20.42 9.23
N VAL A 287 -9.76 20.56 10.06
CA VAL A 287 -9.72 20.20 11.48
C VAL A 287 -10.85 19.22 11.73
N LYS A 288 -10.49 18.03 12.23
CA LYS A 288 -11.40 16.90 12.43
C LYS A 288 -11.34 16.43 13.89
N PRO A 289 -12.03 17.11 14.82
CA PRO A 289 -12.24 16.57 16.15
C PRO A 289 -13.08 15.30 16.11
N TYR A 290 -12.87 14.43 17.10
CA TYR A 290 -13.73 13.28 17.35
C TYR A 290 -14.02 13.08 18.83
N GLY A 291 -15.19 12.50 19.12
CA GLY A 291 -15.56 11.99 20.43
C GLY A 291 -15.89 10.50 20.35
N LEU A 292 -15.51 9.75 21.37
CA LEU A 292 -15.71 8.31 21.48
C LEU A 292 -16.21 7.95 22.87
N ALA A 293 -17.36 7.28 22.92
CA ALA A 293 -17.86 6.62 24.11
C ALA A 293 -17.78 5.11 23.92
N ARG A 294 -17.15 4.39 24.86
CA ARG A 294 -17.13 2.92 24.84
C ARG A 294 -17.72 2.34 26.11
N TYR A 295 -18.38 1.20 25.94
CA TYR A 295 -18.64 0.19 26.95
C TYR A 295 -17.68 -0.96 26.67
N ASP A 296 -16.88 -1.37 27.64
CA ASP A 296 -15.93 -2.46 27.49
C ASP A 296 -16.01 -3.43 28.67
N LYS A 297 -16.34 -4.69 28.37
CA LYS A 297 -16.40 -5.77 29.36
C LYS A 297 -15.62 -6.97 28.84
N GLN A 298 -14.59 -7.33 29.59
CA GLN A 298 -13.81 -8.55 29.38
C GLN A 298 -13.99 -9.54 30.53
N THR A 299 -13.88 -10.83 30.22
CA THR A 299 -13.95 -11.90 31.24
C THR A 299 -12.83 -11.73 32.26
N GLY A 300 -13.16 -11.73 33.54
CA GLY A 300 -12.18 -11.54 34.62
C GLY A 300 -11.71 -10.09 34.82
N GLN A 301 -12.23 -9.11 34.07
CA GLN A 301 -11.98 -7.68 34.31
C GLN A 301 -13.25 -6.93 34.70
N ASP A 302 -13.07 -5.81 35.40
CA ASP A 302 -14.16 -4.88 35.71
C ASP A 302 -14.71 -4.21 34.44
N LEU A 303 -15.97 -3.83 34.52
CA LEU A 303 -16.63 -3.07 33.46
C LEU A 303 -16.02 -1.68 33.35
N LYS A 304 -15.68 -1.24 32.12
CA LYS A 304 -15.11 0.08 31.85
C LYS A 304 -16.03 0.88 30.92
N PHE A 305 -16.14 2.18 31.20
CA PHE A 305 -16.86 3.14 30.36
C PHE A 305 -15.97 4.32 29.95
N PRO A 306 -14.92 4.10 29.15
CA PRO A 306 -14.02 5.18 28.78
C PRO A 306 -14.72 6.17 27.84
N LEU A 307 -14.62 7.45 28.18
CA LEU A 307 -14.94 8.59 27.33
C LEU A 307 -13.61 9.19 26.87
N THR A 308 -13.39 9.21 25.55
CA THR A 308 -12.18 9.76 24.95
C THR A 308 -12.53 10.69 23.80
N GLY A 309 -11.59 11.55 23.44
CA GLY A 309 -11.71 12.40 22.27
C GLY A 309 -10.34 12.84 21.80
N GLY A 310 -10.24 13.23 20.56
CA GLY A 310 -9.00 13.66 19.94
C GLY A 310 -9.26 14.54 18.75
N VAL A 311 -8.21 14.91 18.05
CA VAL A 311 -8.29 15.81 16.91
C VAL A 311 -7.22 15.47 15.88
N ASP A 312 -7.62 15.46 14.63
CA ASP A 312 -6.72 15.43 13.49
C ASP A 312 -6.76 16.78 12.77
N VAL A 313 -5.60 17.26 12.33
CA VAL A 313 -5.46 18.52 11.59
C VAL A 313 -4.63 18.27 10.34
N LYS A 314 -5.15 18.71 9.20
CA LYS A 314 -4.45 18.70 7.91
C LYS A 314 -4.26 20.13 7.44
N TYR A 315 -3.02 20.49 7.13
CA TYR A 315 -2.67 21.85 6.70
C TYR A 315 -1.72 21.84 5.51
N GLY A 316 -2.15 22.44 4.41
CA GLY A 316 -1.36 22.67 3.20
C GLY A 316 -0.40 23.84 3.40
N LEU A 317 0.89 23.54 3.56
CA LEU A 317 1.95 24.55 3.69
C LEU A 317 2.27 25.20 2.34
N SER A 318 2.24 24.41 1.26
CA SER A 318 2.32 24.83 -0.15
C SER A 318 1.55 23.81 -1.00
N SER A 319 1.41 24.03 -2.33
CA SER A 319 0.66 23.07 -3.16
C SER A 319 1.23 21.65 -3.18
N ASN A 320 2.51 21.53 -2.85
CA ASN A 320 3.22 20.26 -2.84
C ASN A 320 3.58 19.78 -1.45
N LEU A 321 3.17 20.46 -0.37
CA LEU A 321 3.62 20.15 0.99
C LEU A 321 2.46 20.21 1.99
N VAL A 322 2.20 19.09 2.66
CA VAL A 322 1.08 18.91 3.60
C VAL A 322 1.61 18.48 4.96
N LEU A 323 1.12 19.14 6.00
CA LEU A 323 1.33 18.79 7.40
C LEU A 323 0.07 18.13 7.96
N ASN A 324 0.21 16.91 8.46
CA ASN A 324 -0.81 16.18 9.20
C ASN A 324 -0.41 16.11 10.67
N LEU A 325 -1.31 16.47 11.56
CA LEU A 325 -1.12 16.41 13.01
C LEU A 325 -2.25 15.57 13.61
N THR A 326 -1.93 14.77 14.61
CA THR A 326 -2.91 14.02 15.39
C THR A 326 -2.67 14.22 16.87
N GLY A 327 -3.75 14.35 17.65
CA GLY A 327 -3.72 14.45 19.10
C GLY A 327 -4.70 13.48 19.72
N ASN A 328 -4.21 12.63 20.62
CA ASN A 328 -4.92 11.50 21.23
C ASN A 328 -5.67 10.69 20.17
N THR A 329 -4.97 10.16 19.17
CA THR A 329 -5.60 9.40 18.10
C THR A 329 -6.29 8.14 18.65
N ASP A 330 -7.41 7.75 18.08
CA ASP A 330 -8.08 6.48 18.38
C ASP A 330 -8.40 5.74 17.09
N PHE A 331 -8.20 4.42 17.13
CA PHE A 331 -8.31 3.54 15.98
C PHE A 331 -9.56 2.64 16.04
N ALA A 332 -10.55 2.96 16.87
CA ALA A 332 -11.72 2.10 17.10
C ALA A 332 -12.67 2.01 15.90
N ASP A 333 -12.53 2.88 14.90
CA ASP A 333 -13.26 2.86 13.63
C ASP A 333 -12.60 1.98 12.55
N THR A 334 -11.39 1.46 12.81
CA THR A 334 -10.75 0.51 11.90
C THR A 334 -11.52 -0.81 11.91
N GLU A 335 -11.66 -1.41 10.72
CA GLU A 335 -12.28 -2.72 10.58
C GLU A 335 -11.44 -3.78 11.32
N VAL A 336 -12.13 -4.72 11.98
CA VAL A 336 -11.48 -5.84 12.67
C VAL A 336 -10.63 -6.62 11.66
N ASP A 337 -9.39 -6.90 12.03
CA ASP A 337 -8.49 -7.69 11.20
C ASP A 337 -8.91 -9.16 11.25
N LEU A 338 -8.95 -9.78 10.07
CA LEU A 338 -8.99 -11.24 9.96
C LEU A 338 -7.58 -11.74 10.23
N GLU A 339 -7.37 -12.44 11.34
CA GLU A 339 -6.10 -13.10 11.61
C GLU A 339 -6.13 -14.52 11.02
N PRO A 340 -5.34 -14.80 9.97
CA PRO A 340 -5.26 -16.14 9.41
C PRO A 340 -4.55 -17.07 10.39
N PHE A 341 -4.93 -18.35 10.37
CA PHE A 341 -4.20 -19.39 11.10
C PHE A 341 -2.79 -19.54 10.49
N ASN A 342 -1.76 -19.14 11.24
CA ASN A 342 -0.39 -19.15 10.73
C ASN A 342 0.20 -20.57 10.75
N ILE A 343 0.42 -21.12 9.56
CA ILE A 343 1.02 -22.44 9.33
C ILE A 343 2.48 -22.36 8.87
N THR A 344 3.12 -21.21 9.04
CA THR A 344 4.51 -20.98 8.62
C THR A 344 5.36 -20.54 9.83
N PRO A 345 6.68 -20.70 9.79
CA PRO A 345 7.57 -20.16 10.81
C PRO A 345 7.75 -18.63 10.71
N PHE A 346 7.09 -17.98 9.74
CA PHE A 346 7.29 -16.57 9.43
C PHE A 346 6.19 -15.70 10.05
N LYS A 347 6.50 -14.41 10.24
CA LYS A 347 5.53 -13.43 10.74
C LYS A 347 4.46 -13.16 9.69
N VAL A 348 3.21 -12.98 10.12
CA VAL A 348 2.12 -12.60 9.22
C VAL A 348 2.17 -11.09 8.96
N PHE A 349 2.10 -10.69 7.70
CA PHE A 349 1.96 -9.29 7.31
C PHE A 349 0.49 -8.85 7.43
N ILE A 350 0.22 -7.86 8.28
CA ILE A 350 -1.13 -7.30 8.48
C ILE A 350 -1.12 -5.85 8.01
N PRO A 351 -1.83 -5.49 6.93
CA PRO A 351 -1.75 -4.16 6.34
C PRO A 351 -2.19 -3.05 7.31
N GLU A 352 -1.67 -1.84 7.11
CA GLU A 352 -2.10 -0.64 7.82
C GLU A 352 -3.55 -0.29 7.46
N LYS A 353 -4.34 0.15 8.44
CA LYS A 353 -5.74 0.57 8.25
C LYS A 353 -6.06 1.93 8.86
N ARG A 354 -5.10 2.55 9.54
CA ARG A 354 -5.30 3.76 10.33
C ARG A 354 -5.00 4.99 9.49
N GLN A 355 -5.99 5.89 9.38
CA GLN A 355 -5.96 7.00 8.42
C GLN A 355 -4.73 7.91 8.56
N PHE A 356 -4.33 8.24 9.79
CA PHE A 356 -3.13 9.05 10.04
C PHE A 356 -1.87 8.46 9.40
N PHE A 357 -1.75 7.13 9.32
CA PHE A 357 -0.60 6.46 8.72
C PHE A 357 -0.77 6.26 7.22
N LEU A 358 -1.96 5.88 6.77
CA LEU A 358 -2.31 5.61 5.38
C LEU A 358 -2.13 6.83 4.45
N GLU A 359 -2.50 8.01 4.92
CA GLU A 359 -2.54 9.17 4.04
C GLU A 359 -1.13 9.57 3.53
N ASN A 360 -0.87 9.52 2.23
CA ASN A 360 0.48 9.73 1.66
C ASN A 360 1.54 8.73 2.18
N ALA A 361 1.15 7.51 2.59
CA ALA A 361 2.07 6.48 3.09
C ALA A 361 3.18 6.13 2.09
N GLY A 362 2.88 6.18 0.79
CA GLY A 362 3.85 5.92 -0.29
C GLY A 362 5.12 6.78 -0.25
N VAL A 363 5.10 7.95 0.39
CA VAL A 363 6.31 8.78 0.61
C VAL A 363 7.35 8.02 1.44
N PHE A 364 6.90 7.28 2.45
CA PHE A 364 7.75 6.51 3.37
C PHE A 364 8.06 5.10 2.88
N ASN A 365 7.72 4.75 1.64
CA ASN A 365 8.04 3.44 1.11
C ASN A 365 9.57 3.28 0.93
N PHE A 366 10.09 2.20 1.50
CA PHE A 366 11.44 1.68 1.33
C PHE A 366 11.34 0.16 1.32
N SER A 367 11.23 -0.40 0.11
CA SER A 367 11.14 -1.85 -0.07
C SER A 367 12.52 -2.48 0.10
N LEU A 368 12.57 -3.61 0.80
CA LEU A 368 13.72 -4.51 0.85
C LEU A 368 13.52 -5.73 -0.08
N GLY A 369 12.46 -5.72 -0.89
CA GLY A 369 12.03 -6.83 -1.75
C GLY A 369 10.99 -7.74 -1.09
N GLY A 370 10.05 -8.26 -1.89
CA GLY A 370 8.90 -9.01 -1.37
C GLY A 370 8.01 -8.14 -0.49
N GLN A 371 7.57 -8.68 0.65
CA GLN A 371 6.81 -7.94 1.67
C GLN A 371 7.71 -7.19 2.67
N ASP A 372 9.03 -7.35 2.58
CA ASP A 372 9.94 -6.72 3.53
C ASP A 372 10.07 -5.22 3.27
N GLN A 373 9.97 -4.45 4.35
CA GLN A 373 10.01 -2.99 4.32
C GLN A 373 10.87 -2.47 5.47
N LEU A 374 11.71 -1.48 5.20
CA LEU A 374 12.54 -0.85 6.24
C LEU A 374 11.69 -0.07 7.25
N PHE A 375 10.54 0.45 6.80
CA PHE A 375 9.57 1.14 7.62
C PHE A 375 8.17 0.58 7.35
N PHE A 376 7.48 0.20 8.43
CA PHE A 376 6.14 -0.36 8.43
C PHE A 376 5.35 0.25 9.59
N SER A 377 4.50 1.23 9.28
CA SER A 377 3.81 2.06 10.29
C SER A 377 2.94 1.26 11.26
N ARG A 378 2.50 0.06 10.86
CA ARG A 378 1.71 -0.84 11.70
C ARG A 378 2.43 -1.22 13.00
N GLN A 379 3.78 -1.21 13.02
CA GLN A 379 4.56 -1.44 14.24
C GLN A 379 4.41 -0.32 15.27
N ILE A 380 3.96 0.88 14.87
CA ILE A 380 3.76 2.01 15.78
C ILE A 380 2.38 1.90 16.43
N GLY A 381 2.32 1.95 17.75
CA GLY A 381 1.04 1.94 18.48
C GLY A 381 0.36 0.56 18.52
N ILE A 382 1.13 -0.51 18.36
CA ILE A 382 0.68 -1.90 18.53
C ILE A 382 1.71 -2.63 19.39
N ASP A 383 1.24 -3.36 20.38
CA ASP A 383 2.06 -4.23 21.21
C ASP A 383 2.53 -5.43 20.35
N PRO A 384 3.85 -5.65 20.20
CA PRO A 384 4.39 -6.70 19.33
C PRO A 384 4.16 -8.13 19.87
N ILE A 385 3.78 -8.27 21.14
CA ILE A 385 3.50 -9.55 21.80
C ILE A 385 1.99 -9.79 21.86
N THR A 386 1.21 -8.76 22.18
CA THR A 386 -0.23 -8.94 22.38
C THR A 386 -1.08 -8.58 21.17
N GLY A 387 -0.55 -7.81 20.21
CA GLY A 387 -1.29 -7.28 19.06
C GLY A 387 -2.29 -6.18 19.45
N ASN A 388 -2.38 -5.86 20.74
CA ASN A 388 -3.28 -4.83 21.25
C ASN A 388 -2.80 -3.44 20.85
N GLN A 389 -3.76 -2.54 20.62
CA GLN A 389 -3.46 -1.15 20.30
C GLN A 389 -2.88 -0.42 21.52
N VAL A 390 -1.75 0.24 21.31
CA VAL A 390 -1.14 1.17 22.26
C VAL A 390 -1.54 2.59 21.81
N PRO A 391 -2.27 3.36 22.64
CA PRO A 391 -2.74 4.68 22.21
C PRO A 391 -1.61 5.67 21.91
N ILE A 392 -1.81 6.53 20.92
CA ILE A 392 -0.87 7.58 20.53
C ILE A 392 -1.28 8.88 21.23
N ASN A 393 -0.36 9.52 21.95
CA ASN A 393 -0.63 10.81 22.60
C ASN A 393 -0.69 11.94 21.57
N GLY A 394 0.22 11.91 20.61
CA GLY A 394 0.22 12.81 19.48
C GLY A 394 1.23 12.38 18.43
N GLY A 395 1.08 12.95 17.24
CA GLY A 395 2.01 12.72 16.15
C GLY A 395 1.94 13.81 15.11
N GLY A 396 3.06 14.07 14.45
CA GLY A 396 3.16 14.97 13.32
C GLY A 396 3.74 14.25 12.11
N LYS A 397 3.22 14.55 10.93
CA LYS A 397 3.67 14.01 9.66
C LYS A 397 3.67 15.09 8.59
N LEU A 398 4.86 15.44 8.11
CA LEU A 398 5.07 16.38 7.02
C LEU A 398 5.46 15.60 5.77
N THR A 399 4.64 15.68 4.72
CA THR A 399 4.87 14.97 3.46
C THR A 399 4.70 15.89 2.28
N GLY A 400 5.56 15.75 1.28
CA GLY A 400 5.44 16.56 0.08
C GLY A 400 6.68 16.58 -0.78
N ARG A 401 6.77 17.61 -1.61
CA ARG A 401 7.82 17.77 -2.62
C ARG A 401 8.27 19.23 -2.75
N ILE A 402 9.58 19.41 -2.93
CA ILE A 402 10.22 20.69 -3.20
C ILE A 402 11.11 20.50 -4.44
N GLY A 403 10.65 20.97 -5.60
CA GLY A 403 11.33 20.74 -6.88
C GLY A 403 11.40 19.25 -7.23
N ARG A 404 12.60 18.68 -7.24
CA ARG A 404 12.84 17.25 -7.52
C ARG A 404 12.87 16.38 -6.26
N LEU A 405 12.98 17.00 -5.09
CA LEU A 405 13.10 16.34 -3.80
C LEU A 405 11.72 16.09 -3.20
N GLU A 406 11.35 14.82 -3.08
CA GLU A 406 10.22 14.37 -2.26
C GLU A 406 10.72 14.12 -0.83
N LEU A 407 9.96 14.56 0.17
CA LEU A 407 10.31 14.47 1.59
C LEU A 407 9.14 13.97 2.44
N GLY A 408 9.46 13.13 3.41
CA GLY A 408 8.56 12.66 4.46
C GLY A 408 9.26 12.77 5.80
N VAL A 409 8.66 13.48 6.75
CA VAL A 409 9.11 13.55 8.15
C VAL A 409 7.95 13.16 9.04
N MET A 410 8.17 12.27 9.99
CA MET A 410 7.15 11.80 10.92
C MET A 410 7.75 11.72 12.33
N ASP A 411 7.01 12.19 13.33
CA ASP A 411 7.35 12.02 14.74
C ASP A 411 6.07 11.60 15.48
N VAL A 412 6.12 10.49 16.22
CA VAL A 412 4.95 9.89 16.85
C VAL A 412 5.27 9.42 18.27
N ASP A 413 4.37 9.77 19.19
CA ASP A 413 4.49 9.54 20.62
C ASP A 413 3.43 8.56 21.12
N THR A 414 3.86 7.46 21.73
CA THR A 414 2.97 6.43 22.30
C THR A 414 3.03 6.41 23.82
N ARG A 415 1.88 6.25 24.48
CA ARG A 415 1.84 6.20 25.95
C ARG A 415 2.28 4.85 26.51
N SER A 416 2.76 4.88 27.75
CA SER A 416 2.90 3.66 28.54
C SER A 416 1.51 3.11 28.92
N ILE A 417 1.30 1.80 28.71
CA ILE A 417 0.07 1.11 29.10
C ILE A 417 0.34 -0.36 29.39
N GLY A 418 -0.05 -0.81 30.58
CA GLY A 418 0.19 -2.18 31.02
C GLY A 418 1.71 -2.51 30.99
N PRO A 419 2.13 -3.59 30.31
CA PRO A 419 3.54 -3.94 30.17
C PRO A 419 4.30 -3.08 29.15
N ASN A 420 3.60 -2.29 28.32
CA ASN A 420 4.24 -1.51 27.27
C ASN A 420 4.80 -0.20 27.84
N PRO A 421 6.12 0.05 27.73
CA PRO A 421 6.70 1.32 28.09
C PRO A 421 6.30 2.41 27.09
N TYR A 422 6.53 3.66 27.49
CA TYR A 422 6.46 4.80 26.57
C TYR A 422 7.43 4.59 25.40
N SER A 423 7.05 5.00 24.19
CA SER A 423 7.96 5.02 23.02
C SER A 423 7.71 6.23 22.11
N ASN A 424 8.79 6.78 21.55
CA ASN A 424 8.80 7.79 20.51
C ASN A 424 9.43 7.24 19.23
N PHE A 425 8.90 7.64 18.08
CA PHE A 425 9.30 7.18 16.76
C PHE A 425 9.50 8.38 15.84
N ALA A 426 10.74 8.63 15.42
CA ALA A 426 11.09 9.66 14.45
C ALA A 426 11.52 9.01 13.13
N VAL A 427 10.97 9.46 12.01
CA VAL A 427 11.24 8.95 10.67
C VAL A 427 11.51 10.10 9.72
N VAL A 428 12.58 10.01 8.95
CA VAL A 428 12.92 10.95 7.89
C VAL A 428 13.18 10.17 6.61
N ARG A 429 12.54 10.61 5.53
CA ARG A 429 12.64 10.04 4.19
C ARG A 429 12.84 11.14 3.18
N LEU A 430 13.87 11.02 2.36
CA LEU A 430 14.16 11.91 1.25
C LEU A 430 14.31 11.09 -0.03
N LYS A 431 13.69 11.52 -1.12
CA LYS A 431 13.80 10.91 -2.45
C LYS A 431 14.07 12.00 -3.48
N GLU A 432 15.21 11.92 -4.16
CA GLU A 432 15.52 12.80 -5.27
C GLU A 432 15.08 12.14 -6.58
N SER A 433 14.18 12.81 -7.27
CA SER A 433 13.69 12.38 -8.59
C SER A 433 14.80 12.51 -9.63
N LEU A 434 14.99 11.47 -10.45
CA LEU A 434 15.93 11.49 -11.57
C LEU A 434 15.21 11.79 -12.89
N TRP A 435 14.84 10.76 -13.65
CA TRP A 435 14.01 10.84 -14.85
C TRP A 435 12.75 9.97 -14.68
N ALA A 436 11.94 9.81 -15.73
CA ALA A 436 10.64 9.10 -15.72
C ALA A 436 10.62 7.84 -14.83
N GLY A 437 9.93 7.91 -13.68
CA GLY A 437 9.81 6.81 -12.71
C GLY A 437 11.09 6.40 -11.95
N SER A 438 12.20 7.14 -12.10
CA SER A 438 13.49 6.83 -11.49
C SER A 438 13.85 7.75 -10.34
N TYR A 439 14.39 7.23 -9.23
CA TYR A 439 14.77 8.02 -8.06
C TYR A 439 15.96 7.42 -7.31
N PHE A 440 16.61 8.25 -6.48
CA PHE A 440 17.50 7.81 -5.41
C PHE A 440 16.95 8.30 -4.08
N GLY A 441 16.99 7.46 -3.05
CA GLY A 441 16.37 7.73 -1.77
C GLY A 441 17.28 7.46 -0.58
N VAL A 442 17.02 8.19 0.50
CA VAL A 442 17.63 8.01 1.83
C VAL A 442 16.52 7.90 2.87
N MET A 443 16.70 7.05 3.87
CA MET A 443 15.81 6.96 5.03
C MET A 443 16.59 6.84 6.33
N GLY A 444 16.08 7.46 7.39
CA GLY A 444 16.52 7.27 8.77
C GLY A 444 15.32 7.14 9.69
N ILE A 445 15.42 6.25 10.67
CA ILE A 445 14.40 5.93 11.68
C ILE A 445 15.09 5.86 13.03
N ASP A 446 14.54 6.54 14.03
CA ASP A 446 14.98 6.50 15.42
C ASP A 446 13.75 6.14 16.29
N LYS A 447 13.79 4.97 16.92
CA LYS A 447 12.86 4.58 17.99
C LYS A 447 13.55 4.79 19.32
N ARG A 448 12.87 5.43 20.26
CA ARG A 448 13.27 5.55 21.68
C ARG A 448 12.20 4.96 22.56
N SER A 449 12.60 4.21 23.58
CA SER A 449 11.68 3.54 24.50
C SER A 449 12.13 3.70 25.95
N GLY A 450 11.16 3.62 26.86
CA GLY A 450 11.41 3.52 28.30
C GLY A 450 11.90 2.15 28.76
N ASP A 451 12.00 1.15 27.87
CA ASP A 451 12.60 -0.15 28.18
C ASP A 451 14.13 -0.02 28.35
N VAL A 452 14.69 -0.51 29.44
CA VAL A 452 16.14 -0.48 29.67
C VAL A 452 16.89 -1.48 28.77
N LEU A 453 16.25 -2.59 28.43
CA LEU A 453 16.81 -3.63 27.56
C LEU A 453 16.66 -3.29 26.07
N ASP A 454 15.62 -2.55 25.73
CA ASP A 454 15.30 -2.10 24.36
C ASP A 454 15.13 -0.57 24.30
N SER A 455 16.13 0.16 24.79
CA SER A 455 16.03 1.63 24.94
C SER A 455 16.01 2.40 23.63
N PHE A 456 16.57 1.82 22.56
CA PHE A 456 16.56 2.44 21.24
C PHE A 456 16.70 1.44 20.10
N ASN A 457 16.18 1.82 18.93
CA ASN A 457 16.50 1.17 17.66
C ASN A 457 16.69 2.24 16.59
N GLN A 458 17.87 2.25 15.97
CA GLN A 458 18.22 3.17 14.91
C GLN A 458 18.38 2.40 13.61
N THR A 459 17.62 2.79 12.60
CA THR A 459 17.62 2.13 11.30
C THR A 459 17.84 3.18 10.22
N GLY A 460 18.62 2.87 9.19
CA GLY A 460 18.80 3.78 8.07
C GLY A 460 19.27 3.07 6.82
N GLY A 461 19.04 3.68 5.66
CA GLY A 461 19.39 3.08 4.39
C GLY A 461 19.30 4.01 3.20
N LEU A 462 19.79 3.50 2.08
CA LEU A 462 19.78 4.11 0.76
C LEU A 462 19.10 3.15 -0.21
N ASP A 463 18.24 3.65 -1.09
CA ASP A 463 17.57 2.86 -2.11
C ASP A 463 17.47 3.61 -3.44
N THR A 464 17.21 2.87 -4.51
CA THR A 464 16.99 3.44 -5.83
C THR A 464 16.06 2.56 -6.64
N ARG A 465 15.29 3.22 -7.50
CA ARG A 465 14.62 2.61 -8.64
C ARG A 465 15.08 3.35 -9.89
N LEU A 466 15.58 2.64 -10.88
CA LEU A 466 15.98 3.20 -12.17
C LEU A 466 15.19 2.52 -13.28
N VAL A 467 14.47 3.32 -14.07
CA VAL A 467 13.67 2.86 -15.21
C VAL A 467 14.42 3.20 -16.49
N PHE A 468 14.76 2.18 -17.28
CA PHE A 468 15.44 2.32 -18.56
C PHE A 468 14.56 1.79 -19.69
N LEU A 469 14.60 2.47 -20.84
CA LEU A 469 13.89 2.04 -22.06
C LEU A 469 12.40 1.74 -21.83
N LYS A 470 11.77 2.38 -20.81
CA LYS A 470 10.38 2.19 -20.34
C LYS A 470 10.05 0.84 -19.69
N ASP A 471 10.75 -0.22 -20.06
CA ASP A 471 10.38 -1.61 -19.75
C ASP A 471 11.37 -2.32 -18.82
N TRP A 472 12.56 -1.75 -18.58
CA TRP A 472 13.58 -2.27 -17.67
C TRP A 472 13.59 -1.48 -16.37
N LEU A 473 13.54 -2.18 -15.24
CA LEU A 473 13.58 -1.58 -13.91
C LEU A 473 14.73 -2.19 -13.11
N VAL A 474 15.55 -1.34 -12.50
CA VAL A 474 16.60 -1.72 -11.56
C VAL A 474 16.23 -1.18 -10.20
N ASP A 475 15.96 -2.05 -9.25
CA ASP A 475 15.77 -1.70 -7.84
C ASP A 475 17.03 -2.12 -7.08
N ALA A 476 17.52 -1.28 -6.18
CA ALA A 476 18.64 -1.63 -5.32
C ALA A 476 18.57 -0.88 -4.00
N HIS A 477 19.05 -1.51 -2.93
CA HIS A 477 19.03 -0.94 -1.60
C HIS A 477 20.19 -1.43 -0.74
N MET A 478 20.59 -0.60 0.22
CA MET A 478 21.45 -0.96 1.33
C MET A 478 20.90 -0.33 2.60
N ALA A 479 20.85 -1.09 3.69
CA ALA A 479 20.35 -0.63 4.97
C ALA A 479 21.17 -1.20 6.13
N GLY A 480 21.10 -0.52 7.27
CA GLY A 480 21.74 -0.91 8.52
C GLY A 480 20.85 -0.60 9.72
N THR A 481 21.06 -1.35 10.79
CA THR A 481 20.31 -1.21 12.06
C THR A 481 21.28 -1.15 13.23
N GLN A 482 20.91 -0.48 14.30
CA GLN A 482 21.68 -0.42 15.54
C GLN A 482 20.72 -0.46 16.72
N SER A 483 20.97 -1.41 17.62
CA SER A 483 20.17 -1.64 18.82
C SER A 483 21.11 -2.06 19.97
N PRO A 484 20.72 -1.90 21.25
CA PRO A 484 21.49 -2.39 22.38
C PRO A 484 21.90 -3.85 22.23
N GLY A 485 23.17 -4.16 22.53
CA GLY A 485 23.70 -5.54 22.56
C GLY A 485 24.16 -6.14 21.23
N ASN A 486 23.78 -5.59 20.07
CA ASN A 486 24.15 -6.12 18.75
C ASN A 486 25.33 -5.38 18.13
N LEU A 487 26.45 -6.07 17.86
CA LEU A 487 27.70 -5.44 17.39
C LEU A 487 28.06 -5.72 15.91
N SER A 488 27.49 -6.73 15.26
CA SER A 488 27.84 -7.09 13.88
C SER A 488 26.69 -7.80 13.15
N GLY A 489 26.75 -7.90 11.82
CA GLY A 489 25.72 -8.60 11.03
C GLY A 489 24.38 -7.87 10.97
N ASN A 490 24.40 -6.55 11.08
CA ASN A 490 23.27 -5.65 11.23
C ASN A 490 22.92 -4.89 9.94
N SER A 491 23.20 -5.48 8.78
CA SER A 491 23.00 -4.85 7.47
C SER A 491 22.15 -5.70 6.52
N ASP A 492 21.52 -5.03 5.56
CA ASP A 492 20.79 -5.62 4.46
C ASP A 492 21.25 -4.98 3.15
N LEU A 493 21.47 -5.77 2.10
CA LEU A 493 21.88 -5.30 0.77
C LEU A 493 21.15 -6.12 -0.27
N GLY A 494 20.45 -5.47 -1.20
CA GLY A 494 19.75 -6.16 -2.28
C GLY A 494 19.73 -5.39 -3.59
N ALA A 495 19.53 -6.14 -4.67
CA ALA A 495 19.28 -5.59 -6.00
C ALA A 495 18.37 -6.52 -6.79
N ALA A 496 17.50 -5.94 -7.61
CA ALA A 496 16.60 -6.62 -8.53
C ALA A 496 16.65 -5.98 -9.92
N LEU A 497 16.54 -6.82 -10.96
CA LEU A 497 16.35 -6.42 -12.34
C LEU A 497 15.02 -6.99 -12.82
N THR A 498 14.13 -6.13 -13.26
CA THR A 498 12.81 -6.49 -13.79
C THR A 498 12.70 -6.07 -15.25
N TYR A 499 12.13 -6.93 -16.09
CA TYR A 499 11.75 -6.63 -17.47
C TYR A 499 10.26 -6.91 -17.68
N ARG A 500 9.55 -5.98 -18.33
CA ARG A 500 8.11 -6.08 -18.58
C ARG A 500 7.78 -5.79 -20.03
N SER A 501 7.05 -6.69 -20.67
CA SER A 501 6.48 -6.52 -22.00
C SER A 501 5.05 -7.08 -22.06
N ASN A 502 4.42 -7.01 -23.23
CA ASN A 502 3.09 -7.58 -23.45
C ASN A 502 3.05 -9.12 -23.46
N TRP A 503 4.21 -9.81 -23.55
CA TRP A 503 4.28 -11.26 -23.73
C TRP A 503 5.29 -11.96 -22.79
N VAL A 504 6.13 -11.19 -22.11
CA VAL A 504 7.04 -11.69 -21.08
C VAL A 504 7.17 -10.69 -19.95
N GLU A 505 7.18 -11.20 -18.73
CA GLU A 505 7.53 -10.48 -17.51
C GLU A 505 8.55 -11.33 -16.76
N GLY A 506 9.63 -10.71 -16.28
CA GLY A 506 10.62 -11.45 -15.50
C GLY A 506 11.35 -10.57 -14.52
N ILE A 507 11.75 -11.15 -13.40
CA ILE A 507 12.52 -10.50 -12.35
C ILE A 507 13.61 -11.45 -11.84
N VAL A 508 14.80 -10.91 -11.63
CA VAL A 508 15.89 -11.59 -10.93
C VAL A 508 16.35 -10.69 -9.80
N ARG A 509 16.42 -11.23 -8.59
CA ARG A 509 16.82 -10.50 -7.38
C ARG A 509 17.85 -11.27 -6.59
N ARG A 510 18.81 -10.53 -6.03
CA ARG A 510 19.80 -11.03 -5.07
C ARG A 510 19.75 -10.15 -3.83
N ARG A 511 19.66 -10.74 -2.64
CA ARG A 511 19.64 -10.01 -1.37
C ARG A 511 20.42 -10.75 -0.29
N LYS A 512 21.14 -10.01 0.53
CA LYS A 512 21.81 -10.51 1.72
C LYS A 512 21.34 -9.72 2.94
N THR A 513 20.75 -10.44 3.88
CA THR A 513 20.26 -9.94 5.17
C THR A 513 21.12 -10.53 6.28
N GLY A 514 21.74 -9.68 7.09
CA GLY A 514 22.57 -10.12 8.20
C GLY A 514 21.75 -10.72 9.36
N PRO A 515 22.37 -11.55 10.21
CA PRO A 515 21.67 -12.23 11.30
C PRO A 515 21.12 -11.31 12.39
N ASN A 516 21.69 -10.11 12.55
CA ASN A 516 21.28 -9.13 13.55
C ASN A 516 20.68 -7.88 12.91
N PHE A 517 20.28 -7.94 11.62
CA PHE A 517 19.53 -6.85 10.99
C PHE A 517 18.09 -6.87 11.53
N ASN A 518 17.75 -5.87 12.35
CA ASN A 518 16.48 -5.82 13.08
C ASN A 518 15.86 -4.42 13.04
N PRO A 519 15.18 -4.05 11.95
CA PRO A 519 14.41 -2.81 11.90
C PRO A 519 13.11 -2.99 12.70
N GLU A 520 13.06 -2.54 13.95
CA GLU A 520 11.91 -2.77 14.84
C GLU A 520 10.64 -2.04 14.43
N VAL A 521 10.79 -0.94 13.68
CA VAL A 521 9.68 -0.19 13.08
C VAL A 521 9.47 -0.60 11.61
N GLY A 522 10.10 -1.70 11.17
CA GLY A 522 9.98 -2.28 9.84
C GLY A 522 9.27 -3.62 9.85
N PHE A 523 9.34 -4.31 8.71
CA PHE A 523 8.91 -5.69 8.58
C PHE A 523 9.97 -6.46 7.81
N VAL A 524 10.54 -7.47 8.45
CA VAL A 524 11.50 -8.39 7.84
C VAL A 524 11.04 -9.80 8.19
N GLU A 525 10.70 -10.56 7.16
CA GLU A 525 10.21 -11.93 7.29
C GLU A 525 11.34 -12.88 7.72
N ARG A 526 12.51 -12.74 7.10
CA ARG A 526 13.65 -13.67 7.27
C ARG A 526 14.95 -12.93 7.61
N PRO A 527 15.41 -12.95 8.87
CA PRO A 527 16.78 -12.57 9.20
C PRO A 527 17.76 -13.66 8.73
N ASP A 528 19.05 -13.34 8.70
CA ASP A 528 20.13 -14.28 8.34
C ASP A 528 19.89 -15.03 7.01
N SER A 529 19.89 -14.31 5.89
CA SER A 529 19.56 -14.85 4.58
C SER A 529 20.47 -14.31 3.46
N ASN A 530 20.77 -15.13 2.47
CA ASN A 530 21.56 -14.79 1.28
C ASN A 530 20.86 -15.28 0.01
N GLU A 531 19.71 -14.66 -0.23
CA GLU A 531 18.65 -15.07 -1.12
C GLU A 531 18.91 -14.71 -2.59
N THR A 532 18.68 -15.69 -3.47
CA THR A 532 18.44 -15.48 -4.90
C THR A 532 16.98 -15.79 -5.20
N TYR A 533 16.34 -14.90 -5.95
CA TYR A 533 14.97 -15.03 -6.42
C TYR A 533 14.95 -14.84 -7.93
N GLY A 534 14.18 -15.67 -8.63
CA GLY A 534 13.94 -15.56 -10.06
C GLY A 534 12.50 -15.93 -10.38
N ASP A 535 11.88 -15.13 -11.23
CA ASP A 535 10.51 -15.35 -11.71
C ASP A 535 10.46 -14.95 -13.18
N LEU A 536 9.85 -15.78 -14.00
CA LEU A 536 9.67 -15.55 -15.42
C LEU A 536 8.31 -16.06 -15.87
N THR A 537 7.48 -15.14 -16.35
CA THR A 537 6.14 -15.39 -16.86
C THR A 537 6.08 -15.12 -18.36
N PHE A 538 5.68 -16.11 -19.14
CA PHE A 538 5.32 -15.96 -20.55
C PHE A 538 3.80 -15.84 -20.71
N LYS A 539 3.35 -14.87 -21.51
CA LYS A 539 1.93 -14.55 -21.71
C LYS A 539 1.57 -14.71 -23.18
N VAL A 540 0.53 -15.50 -23.47
CA VAL A 540 0.04 -15.73 -24.83
C VAL A 540 -1.47 -15.53 -24.90
N ARG A 541 -1.97 -15.00 -26.02
CA ARG A 541 -3.40 -14.76 -26.25
C ARG A 541 -3.87 -15.55 -27.45
N PRO A 542 -4.23 -16.83 -27.26
CA PRO A 542 -4.63 -17.68 -28.37
C PRO A 542 -6.03 -17.29 -28.87
N ASN A 543 -6.32 -17.58 -30.13
CA ASN A 543 -7.68 -17.42 -30.67
C ASN A 543 -8.56 -18.63 -30.30
N ILE A 544 -8.73 -18.88 -28.99
CA ILE A 544 -9.57 -19.96 -28.45
C ILE A 544 -10.83 -19.32 -27.85
N PRO A 545 -12.04 -19.77 -28.20
CA PRO A 545 -13.27 -19.22 -27.65
C PRO A 545 -13.29 -19.21 -26.13
N GLY A 546 -13.55 -18.02 -25.55
CA GLY A 546 -13.67 -17.83 -24.09
C GLY A 546 -12.36 -17.56 -23.36
N ILE A 547 -11.20 -17.92 -23.91
CA ILE A 547 -9.88 -17.69 -23.30
C ILE A 547 -9.34 -16.34 -23.78
N ARG A 548 -9.01 -15.45 -22.84
CA ARG A 548 -8.36 -14.16 -23.12
C ARG A 548 -6.85 -14.32 -23.19
N GLU A 549 -6.26 -14.94 -22.18
CA GLU A 549 -4.81 -15.02 -22.00
C GLU A 549 -4.42 -16.30 -21.26
N LEU A 550 -3.29 -16.89 -21.63
CA LEU A 550 -2.64 -17.98 -20.92
C LEU A 550 -1.27 -17.50 -20.44
N GLN A 551 -0.92 -17.84 -19.21
CA GLN A 551 0.31 -17.47 -18.55
C GLN A 551 1.05 -18.75 -18.10
N PHE A 552 2.35 -18.79 -18.38
CA PHE A 552 3.24 -19.87 -17.98
C PHE A 552 4.38 -19.26 -17.17
N GLU A 553 4.40 -19.55 -15.89
CA GLU A 553 5.34 -18.97 -14.93
C GLU A 553 6.29 -20.04 -14.41
N GLY A 554 7.58 -19.67 -14.33
CA GLY A 554 8.59 -20.42 -13.61
C GLY A 554 9.17 -19.55 -12.49
N PHE A 555 9.15 -20.09 -11.28
CA PHE A 555 9.61 -19.44 -10.06
C PHE A 555 10.75 -20.23 -9.42
N LEU A 556 11.73 -19.51 -8.86
CA LEU A 556 12.84 -20.06 -8.10
C LEU A 556 13.20 -19.15 -6.93
N LEU A 557 13.28 -19.73 -5.74
CA LEU A 557 13.85 -19.13 -4.54
C LEU A 557 14.97 -20.03 -4.01
N HIS A 558 16.13 -19.45 -3.75
CA HIS A 558 17.23 -20.12 -3.06
C HIS A 558 17.78 -19.18 -1.97
N ALA A 559 17.43 -19.48 -0.72
CA ALA A 559 17.72 -18.67 0.46
C ALA A 559 18.53 -19.47 1.50
N PRO A 560 19.85 -19.64 1.31
CA PRO A 560 20.74 -20.07 2.39
C PRO A 560 20.92 -18.97 3.43
N ASP A 561 21.29 -19.35 4.65
CA ASP A 561 21.74 -18.42 5.67
C ASP A 561 23.09 -17.77 5.31
N THR A 562 23.56 -16.82 6.12
CA THR A 562 24.82 -16.12 5.82
C THR A 562 26.07 -16.99 6.01
N VAL A 563 25.94 -18.19 6.57
CA VAL A 563 27.00 -19.21 6.65
C VAL A 563 26.92 -20.26 5.53
N GLY A 564 25.95 -20.15 4.61
CA GLY A 564 25.83 -20.94 3.39
C GLY A 564 24.98 -22.21 3.51
N GLN A 565 24.26 -22.39 4.62
CA GLN A 565 23.36 -23.52 4.81
C GLN A 565 21.95 -23.17 4.33
N VAL A 566 21.34 -24.02 3.51
CA VAL A 566 20.00 -23.76 2.96
C VAL A 566 18.99 -23.59 4.09
N SER A 567 18.36 -22.41 4.16
CA SER A 567 17.23 -22.14 5.04
C SER A 567 15.94 -22.52 4.32
N THR A 568 15.72 -21.93 3.14
CA THR A 568 14.58 -22.22 2.26
C THR A 568 15.07 -22.33 0.82
N GLN A 569 14.57 -23.33 0.10
CA GLN A 569 14.69 -23.40 -1.35
C GLN A 569 13.36 -23.88 -1.91
N GLU A 570 12.89 -23.19 -2.93
CA GLU A 570 11.58 -23.42 -3.55
C GLU A 570 11.72 -23.25 -5.05
N TRP A 571 11.06 -24.11 -5.80
CA TRP A 571 10.81 -23.86 -7.21
C TRP A 571 9.41 -24.31 -7.55
N GLN A 572 8.79 -23.54 -8.44
CA GLN A 572 7.39 -23.68 -8.75
C GLN A 572 7.18 -23.44 -10.24
N ASN A 573 6.21 -24.14 -10.81
CA ASN A 573 5.67 -23.82 -12.14
C ASN A 573 4.18 -23.56 -12.01
N THR A 574 3.76 -22.41 -12.48
CA THR A 574 2.36 -21.97 -12.42
C THR A 574 1.79 -21.90 -13.81
N PHE A 575 0.57 -22.39 -13.98
CA PHE A 575 -0.23 -22.18 -15.16
C PHE A 575 -1.47 -21.36 -14.79
N ARG A 576 -1.70 -20.27 -15.53
CA ARG A 576 -2.85 -19.42 -15.34
C ARG A 576 -3.57 -19.19 -16.65
N ALA A 577 -4.90 -19.31 -16.61
CA ALA A 577 -5.76 -18.96 -17.73
C ALA A 577 -6.72 -17.85 -17.32
N GLU A 578 -6.80 -16.77 -18.10
CA GLU A 578 -7.77 -15.70 -17.92
C GLU A 578 -8.86 -15.80 -18.98
N PHE A 579 -10.13 -15.65 -18.58
CA PHE A 579 -11.28 -15.78 -19.47
C PHE A 579 -11.92 -14.44 -19.79
N HIS A 580 -12.58 -14.34 -20.94
CA HIS A 580 -13.20 -13.09 -21.39
C HIS A 580 -14.20 -12.50 -20.40
N ASN A 581 -14.94 -13.34 -19.65
CA ASN A 581 -15.88 -12.90 -18.61
C ASN A 581 -15.23 -12.50 -17.27
N GLY A 582 -13.89 -12.50 -17.18
CA GLY A 582 -13.15 -12.16 -15.96
C GLY A 582 -12.95 -13.32 -14.99
N GLY A 583 -13.41 -14.53 -15.33
CA GLY A 583 -12.99 -15.74 -14.61
C GLY A 583 -11.51 -16.03 -14.84
N TYR A 584 -10.93 -16.88 -14.01
CA TYR A 584 -9.53 -17.29 -14.14
C TYR A 584 -9.23 -18.65 -13.49
N THR A 585 -8.10 -19.26 -13.86
CA THR A 585 -7.40 -20.29 -13.05
C THR A 585 -6.02 -19.79 -12.65
N ASP A 586 -5.45 -20.35 -11.60
CA ASP A 586 -4.10 -20.00 -11.12
C ASP A 586 -3.50 -21.19 -10.37
N ASP A 587 -2.85 -22.06 -11.13
CA ASP A 587 -2.59 -23.44 -10.74
C ASP A 587 -1.09 -23.71 -10.62
N ASP A 588 -0.61 -23.92 -9.39
CA ASP A 588 0.77 -24.34 -9.14
C ASP A 588 0.83 -25.84 -9.44
N ILE A 589 1.21 -26.17 -10.67
CA ILE A 589 1.23 -27.54 -11.18
C ILE A 589 2.16 -28.40 -10.32
N VAL A 590 3.29 -27.81 -9.92
CA VAL A 590 4.23 -28.41 -8.98
C VAL A 590 4.93 -27.29 -8.22
N ASP A 591 4.99 -27.46 -6.91
CA ASP A 591 5.67 -26.58 -5.98
C ASP A 591 6.55 -27.43 -5.04
N VAL A 592 7.87 -27.26 -5.12
CA VAL A 592 8.83 -28.13 -4.42
C VAL A 592 9.67 -27.33 -3.44
N PHE A 593 9.63 -27.77 -2.19
CA PHE A 593 10.30 -27.13 -1.06
C PHE A 593 11.45 -27.94 -0.51
N THR A 594 12.47 -27.21 -0.06
CA THR A 594 13.43 -27.61 0.96
C THR A 594 13.40 -26.55 2.06
N GLN A 595 12.99 -26.94 3.26
CA GLN A 595 12.87 -26.04 4.41
C GLN A 595 13.67 -26.57 5.59
N ARG A 596 14.57 -25.76 6.12
CA ARG A 596 15.29 -26.04 7.36
C ARG A 596 14.62 -25.31 8.52
N ILE A 597 14.31 -26.06 9.58
CA ILE A 597 13.78 -25.55 10.84
C ILE A 597 14.89 -25.66 11.89
N THR A 598 15.29 -24.51 12.46
CA THR A 598 16.40 -24.40 13.42
C THR A 598 15.92 -24.33 14.88
N ALA A 599 14.68 -23.89 15.09
CA ALA A 599 13.99 -23.90 16.38
C ALA A 599 12.58 -24.48 16.18
N PRO A 600 12.06 -25.29 17.12
CA PRO A 600 10.75 -25.89 16.96
C PRO A 600 9.69 -24.78 16.90
N PHE A 601 8.87 -24.78 15.86
CA PHE A 601 7.80 -23.79 15.72
C PHE A 601 6.45 -24.43 15.99
N HIS A 602 5.68 -23.81 16.88
CA HIS A 602 4.36 -24.28 17.28
C HIS A 602 3.34 -23.96 16.21
N ILE A 603 2.55 -24.96 15.80
CA ILE A 603 1.44 -24.79 14.85
C ILE A 603 0.13 -24.70 15.62
N TYR A 604 -0.13 -25.68 16.48
CA TYR A 604 -1.44 -25.83 17.09
C TYR A 604 -1.37 -26.54 18.44
N LYS A 605 -1.81 -25.89 19.52
CA LYS A 605 -1.78 -26.46 20.88
C LYS A 605 -0.37 -26.99 21.21
N SER A 606 -0.24 -28.30 21.46
CA SER A 606 1.02 -28.98 21.74
C SER A 606 1.75 -29.49 20.49
N VAL A 607 1.22 -29.25 19.29
CA VAL A 607 1.81 -29.68 18.02
C VAL A 607 2.79 -28.62 17.53
N PHE A 608 4.03 -29.03 17.34
CA PHE A 608 5.11 -28.21 16.79
C PHE A 608 5.87 -29.00 15.74
N ILE A 609 6.46 -28.32 14.76
CA ILE A 609 7.39 -28.95 13.81
C ILE A 609 8.77 -29.00 14.45
N PRO A 610 9.39 -30.18 14.57
CA PRO A 610 10.74 -30.31 15.12
C PRO A 610 11.81 -29.63 14.27
N ASN A 611 12.99 -29.48 14.85
CA ASN A 611 14.18 -29.09 14.11
C ASN A 611 14.52 -30.15 13.06
N GLY A 612 14.84 -29.72 11.85
CA GLY A 612 15.15 -30.64 10.77
C GLY A 612 15.22 -29.97 9.41
N LEU A 613 15.74 -30.71 8.43
CA LEU A 613 15.66 -30.37 7.02
C LEU A 613 14.52 -31.19 6.40
N TYR A 614 13.58 -30.51 5.80
CA TYR A 614 12.38 -31.12 5.22
C TYR A 614 12.34 -30.88 3.73
N HIS A 615 11.97 -31.92 2.99
CA HIS A 615 11.72 -31.85 1.55
C HIS A 615 10.30 -32.31 1.28
N PHE A 616 9.53 -31.50 0.57
CA PHE A 616 8.15 -31.84 0.25
C PHE A 616 7.72 -31.16 -1.04
N THR A 617 6.65 -31.70 -1.63
CA THR A 617 6.05 -31.20 -2.85
C THR A 617 4.57 -30.97 -2.62
N ARG A 618 4.06 -29.87 -3.17
CA ARG A 618 2.68 -29.46 -3.12
C ARG A 618 2.16 -29.16 -4.53
N HIS A 619 0.85 -29.12 -4.62
CA HIS A 619 0.10 -28.73 -5.81
C HIS A 619 -0.97 -27.74 -5.38
N GLN A 620 -1.29 -26.79 -6.26
CA GLN A 620 -2.36 -25.83 -6.04
C GLN A 620 -3.29 -25.81 -7.24
N LEU A 621 -4.58 -25.77 -6.97
CA LEU A 621 -5.63 -25.55 -7.96
C LEU A 621 -6.45 -24.35 -7.54
N THR A 622 -6.61 -23.37 -8.43
CA THR A 622 -7.41 -22.19 -8.19
C THR A 622 -8.41 -21.99 -9.32
N TYR A 623 -9.66 -21.68 -8.96
CA TYR A 623 -10.67 -21.27 -9.94
C TYR A 623 -11.45 -20.07 -9.44
N GLY A 624 -11.46 -18.99 -10.20
CA GLY A 624 -12.34 -17.84 -10.03
C GLY A 624 -13.45 -17.83 -11.08
N SER A 625 -14.71 -17.74 -10.65
CA SER A 625 -15.85 -17.62 -11.56
C SER A 625 -15.82 -16.30 -12.36
N GLY A 626 -16.60 -16.23 -13.44
CA GLY A 626 -16.86 -14.98 -14.16
C GLY A 626 -17.28 -13.83 -13.23
N GLN A 627 -16.67 -12.66 -13.43
CA GLN A 627 -16.84 -11.47 -12.59
C GLN A 627 -18.00 -10.56 -13.07
N ASP A 628 -18.64 -10.94 -14.17
CA ASP A 628 -19.80 -10.28 -14.79
C ASP A 628 -21.15 -10.73 -14.18
N ARG A 629 -21.13 -11.45 -13.05
CA ARG A 629 -22.31 -12.08 -12.43
C ARG A 629 -22.56 -11.56 -11.03
N LYS A 630 -23.85 -11.57 -10.63
CA LYS A 630 -24.27 -11.23 -9.26
C LYS A 630 -23.75 -12.21 -8.21
N PHE A 631 -23.56 -13.47 -8.59
CA PHE A 631 -22.96 -14.49 -7.74
C PHE A 631 -21.58 -14.82 -8.30
N THR A 632 -20.54 -14.53 -7.51
CA THR A 632 -19.16 -14.87 -7.84
C THR A 632 -18.60 -15.78 -6.77
N TYR A 633 -17.67 -16.65 -7.14
CA TYR A 633 -17.01 -17.53 -6.20
C TYR A 633 -15.58 -17.79 -6.64
N ASN A 634 -14.75 -18.09 -5.66
CA ASN A 634 -13.37 -18.53 -5.84
C ASN A 634 -13.16 -19.80 -5.01
N PHE A 635 -12.56 -20.79 -5.66
CA PHE A 635 -12.08 -22.02 -5.04
C PHE A 635 -10.57 -22.03 -5.10
N PHE A 636 -9.97 -22.54 -4.02
CA PHE A 636 -8.55 -22.75 -3.90
C PHE A 636 -8.36 -24.07 -3.14
N GLU A 637 -7.55 -24.97 -3.68
CA GLU A 637 -7.13 -26.16 -2.97
C GLU A 637 -5.62 -26.33 -3.14
N ARG A 638 -4.91 -26.43 -2.02
CA ARG A 638 -3.49 -26.75 -2.00
C ARG A 638 -3.27 -28.04 -1.22
N PHE A 639 -2.62 -29.01 -1.84
CA PHE A 639 -2.47 -30.34 -1.26
C PHE A 639 -1.10 -30.93 -1.55
N GLY A 640 -0.64 -31.82 -0.67
CA GLY A 640 0.61 -32.56 -0.85
C GLY A 640 1.36 -32.76 0.45
N GLY A 641 2.68 -32.87 0.32
CA GLY A 641 3.59 -32.96 1.45
C GLY A 641 3.66 -31.65 2.23
N TYR A 642 3.88 -31.74 3.52
CA TYR A 642 4.05 -30.61 4.42
C TYR A 642 4.94 -31.04 5.59
N TYR A 643 6.19 -30.56 5.58
CA TYR A 643 7.26 -31.06 6.45
C TYR A 643 7.37 -32.60 6.39
N ALA A 644 7.24 -33.30 7.52
CA ALA A 644 7.26 -34.76 7.58
C ALA A 644 5.89 -35.43 7.32
N GLY A 645 4.86 -34.65 7.02
CA GLY A 645 3.49 -35.13 6.86
C GLY A 645 2.81 -34.57 5.61
N THR A 646 1.49 -34.37 5.70
CA THR A 646 0.68 -33.79 4.62
C THR A 646 -0.20 -32.67 5.13
N LEU A 647 -0.42 -31.67 4.27
CA LEU A 647 -1.41 -30.62 4.45
C LEU A 647 -2.34 -30.63 3.22
N ASN A 648 -3.64 -30.57 3.48
CA ASN A 648 -4.62 -30.14 2.50
C ASN A 648 -5.25 -28.85 3.04
N GLU A 649 -5.15 -27.79 2.26
CA GLU A 649 -5.74 -26.50 2.54
C GLU A 649 -6.79 -26.24 1.47
N PHE A 650 -8.04 -26.12 1.90
CA PHE A 650 -9.17 -25.78 1.03
C PHE A 650 -9.71 -24.42 1.43
N ARG A 651 -9.83 -23.51 0.45
CA ARG A 651 -10.46 -22.21 0.66
C ARG A 651 -11.59 -22.03 -0.35
N VAL A 652 -12.73 -21.57 0.14
CA VAL A 652 -13.83 -21.12 -0.69
C VAL A 652 -14.24 -19.73 -0.27
N ARG A 653 -14.45 -18.85 -1.26
CA ARG A 653 -15.08 -17.55 -1.06
C ARG A 653 -16.23 -17.42 -2.04
N ALA A 654 -17.42 -17.09 -1.55
CA ALA A 654 -18.59 -16.83 -2.36
C ALA A 654 -19.14 -15.45 -2.05
N ASN A 655 -19.44 -14.66 -3.08
CA ASN A 655 -20.02 -13.33 -2.95
C ASN A 655 -21.32 -13.28 -3.74
N TYR A 656 -22.34 -12.71 -3.13
CA TYR A 656 -23.63 -12.51 -3.76
C TYR A 656 -24.09 -11.06 -3.61
N ARG A 657 -24.36 -10.41 -4.74
CA ARG A 657 -24.80 -9.00 -4.86
C ARG A 657 -26.11 -8.93 -5.65
N PRO A 658 -27.25 -9.30 -5.05
CA PRO A 658 -28.54 -9.33 -5.75
C PRO A 658 -29.00 -7.94 -6.21
N THR A 659 -28.65 -6.91 -5.44
CA THR A 659 -29.03 -5.50 -5.64
C THR A 659 -27.86 -4.59 -5.26
N ALA A 660 -27.93 -3.31 -5.65
CA ALA A 660 -26.98 -2.29 -5.23
C ALA A 660 -26.95 -2.03 -3.71
N LYS A 661 -28.01 -2.42 -2.98
CA LYS A 661 -28.15 -2.15 -1.54
C LYS A 661 -27.71 -3.29 -0.65
N PHE A 662 -27.55 -4.50 -1.18
CA PHE A 662 -27.28 -5.68 -0.36
C PHE A 662 -26.21 -6.55 -0.99
N SER A 663 -25.20 -6.87 -0.19
CA SER A 663 -24.20 -7.88 -0.54
C SER A 663 -23.95 -8.82 0.64
N VAL A 664 -23.67 -10.07 0.33
CA VAL A 664 -23.21 -11.06 1.31
C VAL A 664 -21.97 -11.76 0.78
N SER A 665 -20.98 -11.93 1.64
CA SER A 665 -19.76 -12.68 1.39
C SER A 665 -19.66 -13.80 2.41
N ALA A 666 -19.48 -15.03 1.95
CA ALA A 666 -19.14 -16.17 2.78
C ALA A 666 -17.72 -16.60 2.42
N SER A 667 -16.91 -16.89 3.43
CA SER A 667 -15.59 -17.48 3.21
C SER A 667 -15.30 -18.58 4.22
N GLU A 668 -14.57 -19.58 3.78
CA GLU A 668 -14.14 -20.71 4.59
C GLU A 668 -12.71 -21.07 4.19
N THR A 669 -11.87 -21.27 5.20
CA THR A 669 -10.54 -21.89 5.09
C THR A 669 -10.53 -23.12 5.96
N TRP A 670 -10.23 -24.27 5.36
CA TRP A 670 -10.13 -25.55 6.03
C TRP A 670 -8.73 -26.14 5.83
N ASP A 671 -7.99 -26.26 6.92
CA ASP A 671 -6.66 -26.85 6.94
C ASP A 671 -6.72 -28.23 7.58
N ARG A 672 -6.40 -29.28 6.81
CA ARG A 672 -6.28 -30.65 7.31
C ARG A 672 -4.82 -31.07 7.38
N LEU A 673 -4.31 -31.19 8.61
CA LEU A 673 -2.95 -31.62 8.87
C LEU A 673 -2.91 -33.09 9.26
N ARG A 674 -1.93 -33.82 8.70
CA ARG A 674 -1.56 -35.17 9.12
C ARG A 674 -0.05 -35.24 9.27
N LEU A 675 0.41 -34.98 10.49
CA LEU A 675 1.81 -35.00 10.88
C LEU A 675 2.11 -36.28 11.66
N PRO A 676 3.31 -36.89 11.50
CA PRO A 676 3.75 -38.06 12.26
C PRO A 676 4.18 -37.65 13.69
N LEU A 677 3.29 -36.99 14.42
CA LEU A 677 3.50 -36.45 15.77
C LEU A 677 2.29 -36.80 16.65
N PRO A 678 2.45 -36.87 17.99
CA PRO A 678 1.32 -36.97 18.90
C PRO A 678 0.32 -35.84 18.64
N ASN A 679 -0.97 -36.17 18.48
CA ASN A 679 -2.03 -35.24 18.11
C ASN A 679 -1.83 -34.51 16.76
N GLY A 680 -0.93 -35.00 15.90
CA GLY A 680 -0.61 -34.40 14.59
C GLY A 680 -1.67 -34.58 13.50
N ASN A 681 -2.77 -35.28 13.79
CA ASN A 681 -3.90 -35.46 12.88
C ASN A 681 -5.09 -34.62 13.36
N PHE A 682 -5.24 -33.43 12.79
CA PHE A 682 -6.27 -32.48 13.18
C PHE A 682 -6.69 -31.62 11.99
N SER A 683 -7.77 -30.86 12.17
CA SER A 683 -8.15 -29.83 11.20
C SER A 683 -8.50 -28.52 11.89
N VAL A 684 -8.17 -27.42 11.22
CA VAL A 684 -8.58 -26.06 11.59
C VAL A 684 -9.54 -25.56 10.53
N LEU A 685 -10.61 -24.91 10.97
CA LEU A 685 -11.63 -24.30 10.15
C LEU A 685 -11.77 -22.84 10.59
N LEU A 686 -11.54 -21.92 9.68
CA LEU A 686 -11.85 -20.51 9.81
C LEU A 686 -12.97 -20.17 8.83
N ALA A 687 -14.15 -19.88 9.35
CA ALA A 687 -15.30 -19.51 8.55
C ALA A 687 -15.73 -18.08 8.88
N SER A 688 -16.14 -17.32 7.87
CA SER A 688 -16.72 -16.00 8.06
C SER A 688 -17.90 -15.73 7.14
N LEU A 689 -18.88 -15.00 7.67
CA LEU A 689 -20.04 -14.51 6.95
C LEU A 689 -20.12 -13.00 7.14
N GLN A 690 -20.01 -12.26 6.05
CA GLN A 690 -20.11 -10.80 6.03
C GLN A 690 -21.36 -10.37 5.27
N GLY A 691 -22.28 -9.68 5.92
CA GLY A 691 -23.44 -9.05 5.29
C GLY A 691 -23.30 -7.54 5.29
N ASN A 692 -23.55 -6.90 4.15
CA ASN A 692 -23.55 -5.45 4.01
C ASN A 692 -24.91 -4.98 3.46
N TYR A 693 -25.48 -3.96 4.11
CA TYR A 693 -26.70 -3.30 3.68
C TYR A 693 -26.49 -1.78 3.61
N SER A 694 -26.69 -1.22 2.42
CA SER A 694 -26.63 0.23 2.18
C SER A 694 -28.04 0.78 2.07
N PHE A 695 -28.48 1.54 3.07
CA PHE A 695 -29.79 2.21 3.03
C PHE A 695 -29.81 3.27 1.92
N ASN A 696 -28.69 3.99 1.80
CA ASN A 696 -28.31 4.92 0.74
C ASN A 696 -26.76 5.04 0.73
N ARG A 697 -26.19 5.96 -0.06
CA ARG A 697 -24.72 6.17 -0.16
C ARG A 697 -24.06 6.66 1.15
N PHE A 698 -24.86 7.17 2.08
CA PHE A 698 -24.40 7.83 3.31
C PHE A 698 -24.61 6.97 4.56
N LEU A 699 -25.56 6.04 4.55
CA LEU A 699 -25.91 5.20 5.69
C LEU A 699 -25.75 3.71 5.34
N THR A 700 -24.80 3.06 5.99
CA THR A 700 -24.42 1.67 5.72
C THR A 700 -24.35 0.86 7.00
N PHE A 701 -24.77 -0.40 6.91
CA PHE A 701 -24.68 -1.39 7.97
C PHE A 701 -23.84 -2.57 7.49
N THR A 702 -22.84 -2.93 8.27
CA THR A 702 -21.97 -4.08 8.05
C THR A 702 -22.11 -5.03 9.24
N SER A 703 -22.24 -6.31 8.94
CA SER A 703 -22.19 -7.40 9.92
C SER A 703 -21.12 -8.38 9.48
N LEU A 704 -20.28 -8.81 10.41
CA LEU A 704 -19.25 -9.81 10.20
C LEU A 704 -19.32 -10.79 11.35
N VAL A 705 -19.59 -12.05 11.03
CA VAL A 705 -19.56 -13.16 11.97
C VAL A 705 -18.41 -14.07 11.57
N GLN A 706 -17.59 -14.46 12.52
CA GLN A 706 -16.44 -15.33 12.31
C GLN A 706 -16.46 -16.47 13.31
N MET A 707 -15.96 -17.62 12.87
CA MET A 707 -15.78 -18.80 13.67
C MET A 707 -14.40 -19.40 13.40
N ASP A 708 -13.68 -19.74 14.46
CA ASP A 708 -12.36 -20.38 14.37
C ASP A 708 -12.30 -21.61 15.29
N THR A 709 -12.09 -22.79 14.69
CA THR A 709 -11.99 -24.05 15.43
C THR A 709 -10.62 -24.31 16.05
N SER A 710 -9.55 -23.66 15.58
CA SER A 710 -8.26 -23.70 16.28
C SER A 710 -8.46 -23.22 17.72
N ASN A 711 -9.34 -22.25 17.86
CA ASN A 711 -9.57 -21.46 19.06
C ASN A 711 -10.78 -21.94 19.89
N ALA A 712 -10.90 -23.27 20.08
CA ALA A 712 -12.00 -23.90 20.82
C ALA A 712 -13.40 -23.51 20.31
N GLN A 713 -13.52 -23.32 18.99
CA GLN A 713 -14.76 -22.86 18.34
C GLN A 713 -15.15 -21.44 18.77
N ALA A 714 -14.17 -20.56 18.94
CA ALA A 714 -14.41 -19.15 19.21
C ALA A 714 -15.26 -18.55 18.08
N VAL A 715 -16.38 -17.95 18.48
CA VAL A 715 -17.23 -17.16 17.60
C VAL A 715 -17.10 -15.70 17.99
N SER A 716 -16.90 -14.84 16.99
CA SER A 716 -16.94 -13.40 17.15
C SER A 716 -17.91 -12.78 16.16
N ALA A 717 -18.49 -11.65 16.55
CA ALA A 717 -19.35 -10.84 15.71
C ALA A 717 -18.94 -9.36 15.85
N ASN A 718 -18.80 -8.70 14.70
CA ASN A 718 -18.64 -7.26 14.56
C ASN A 718 -19.85 -6.72 13.79
N LEU A 719 -20.61 -5.85 14.43
CA LEU A 719 -21.73 -5.12 13.81
C LEU A 719 -21.36 -3.64 13.78
N ARG A 720 -21.47 -3.01 12.61
CA ARG A 720 -21.08 -1.61 12.40
C ARG A 720 -22.14 -0.88 11.60
N LEU A 721 -22.67 0.20 12.16
CA LEU A 721 -23.45 1.20 11.43
C LEU A 721 -22.55 2.42 11.19
N ARG A 722 -22.43 2.86 9.94
CA ARG A 722 -21.74 4.10 9.55
C ARG A 722 -22.75 5.06 8.93
N TYR A 723 -22.81 6.28 9.44
CA TYR A 723 -23.55 7.37 8.83
C TYR A 723 -22.61 8.53 8.48
N ASN A 724 -22.32 8.68 7.20
CA ASN A 724 -21.57 9.79 6.63
C ASN A 724 -22.53 10.96 6.33
N TYR A 725 -22.76 11.81 7.32
CA TYR A 725 -23.78 12.87 7.23
C TYR A 725 -23.29 14.13 6.50
N ARG A 726 -21.96 14.26 6.34
CA ARG A 726 -21.27 15.29 5.56
C ARG A 726 -19.97 14.71 5.02
N PRO A 727 -19.38 15.26 3.95
CA PRO A 727 -18.05 14.87 3.51
C PRO A 727 -17.06 14.85 4.68
N ASP A 728 -16.27 13.78 4.79
CA ASP A 728 -15.25 13.58 5.84
C ASP A 728 -15.77 13.63 7.31
N SER A 729 -17.10 13.53 7.53
CA SER A 729 -17.73 13.51 8.86
C SER A 729 -18.62 12.29 9.04
N ASP A 730 -18.35 11.49 10.06
CA ASP A 730 -18.97 10.19 10.27
C ASP A 730 -19.52 10.02 11.70
N LEU A 731 -20.64 9.31 11.80
CA LEU A 731 -21.11 8.68 13.02
C LEU A 731 -20.97 7.17 12.87
N TYR A 732 -20.26 6.54 13.81
CA TYR A 732 -20.11 5.10 13.92
C TYR A 732 -20.82 4.58 15.16
N ILE A 733 -21.57 3.49 14.99
CA ILE A 733 -22.06 2.66 16.09
C ILE A 733 -21.50 1.25 15.86
N ILE A 734 -20.70 0.77 16.79
CA ILE A 734 -19.94 -0.48 16.67
C ILE A 734 -20.28 -1.38 17.85
N TYR A 735 -20.60 -2.63 17.58
CA TYR A 735 -20.81 -3.66 18.58
C TYR A 735 -19.94 -4.87 18.25
N ASN A 736 -18.99 -5.17 19.13
CA ASN A 736 -18.14 -6.34 19.07
C ASN A 736 -18.49 -7.28 20.22
N VAL A 737 -18.68 -8.55 19.90
CA VAL A 737 -18.85 -9.59 20.90
C VAL A 737 -18.14 -10.84 20.43
N GLY A 738 -17.41 -11.50 21.32
CA GLY A 738 -16.75 -12.75 20.97
C GLY A 738 -15.63 -13.11 21.91
N THR A 739 -14.94 -14.19 21.58
CA THR A 739 -13.73 -14.60 22.30
C THR A 739 -12.53 -14.02 21.58
N GLN A 740 -11.74 -13.22 22.28
CA GLN A 740 -10.42 -12.76 21.85
C GLN A 740 -9.34 -13.50 22.63
N PHE A 741 -8.15 -13.56 22.05
CA PHE A 741 -6.95 -14.03 22.74
C PHE A 741 -6.19 -12.86 23.31
N ALA A 742 -5.60 -13.05 24.49
CA ALA A 742 -4.78 -12.03 25.13
C ALA A 742 -3.42 -11.79 24.42
N SER A 743 -3.02 -12.63 23.45
CA SER A 743 -1.72 -12.49 22.77
C SER A 743 -1.68 -13.07 21.35
N ILE A 744 -0.86 -12.46 20.50
CA ILE A 744 -0.44 -12.95 19.17
C ILE A 744 0.82 -13.83 19.22
N ALA A 745 1.38 -14.04 20.42
CA ALA A 745 2.54 -14.90 20.61
C ALA A 745 2.12 -16.39 20.58
N PRO A 746 3.00 -17.30 20.11
CA PRO A 746 2.71 -18.72 19.93
C PRO A 746 2.42 -19.53 21.21
N ALA A 747 2.28 -18.88 22.37
CA ALA A 747 2.05 -19.54 23.66
C ALA A 747 0.59 -19.37 24.09
N ASN A 748 -0.26 -20.38 23.81
CA ASN A 748 -1.64 -20.57 24.30
C ASN A 748 -2.15 -19.49 25.28
N PRO A 749 -2.55 -18.30 24.80
CA PRO A 749 -2.99 -17.24 25.68
C PRO A 749 -4.36 -17.59 26.28
N PRO A 750 -4.65 -17.17 27.52
CA PRO A 750 -5.96 -17.37 28.12
C PRO A 750 -7.03 -16.69 27.27
N GLN A 751 -8.14 -17.40 27.07
CA GLN A 751 -9.29 -16.88 26.34
C GLN A 751 -10.00 -15.81 27.15
N VAL A 752 -10.27 -14.68 26.50
CA VAL A 752 -11.02 -13.58 27.10
C VAL A 752 -12.24 -13.34 26.23
N ARG A 753 -13.44 -13.56 26.77
CA ARG A 753 -14.65 -13.09 26.11
C ARG A 753 -14.74 -11.58 26.29
N GLU A 754 -14.82 -10.86 25.18
CA GLU A 754 -15.00 -9.41 25.11
C GLU A 754 -16.43 -9.09 24.65
N THR A 755 -17.01 -8.07 25.26
CA THR A 755 -18.19 -7.36 24.75
C THR A 755 -17.87 -5.87 24.76
N ARG A 756 -17.81 -5.28 23.57
CA ARG A 756 -17.50 -3.88 23.38
C ARG A 756 -18.60 -3.21 22.57
N PHE A 757 -19.13 -2.11 23.09
CA PHE A 757 -20.04 -1.23 22.35
C PHE A 757 -19.40 0.15 22.28
N ALA A 758 -19.37 0.75 21.09
CA ALA A 758 -18.72 2.02 20.87
C ALA A 758 -19.58 2.94 20.00
N ILE A 759 -19.63 4.22 20.37
CA ILE A 759 -20.19 5.28 19.54
C ILE A 759 -19.07 6.30 19.29
N LYS A 760 -18.69 6.48 18.03
CA LYS A 760 -17.69 7.48 17.60
C LYS A 760 -18.37 8.50 16.71
N CYS A 761 -18.14 9.78 16.97
CA CYS A 761 -18.59 10.87 16.11
C CYS A 761 -17.38 11.71 15.71
N THR A 762 -17.23 11.96 14.41
CA THR A 762 -16.22 12.86 13.84
C THR A 762 -16.92 14.02 13.16
N TYR A 763 -16.31 15.20 13.18
CA TYR A 763 -16.83 16.39 12.48
C TYR A 763 -15.69 17.10 11.77
N SER A 764 -15.74 17.14 10.44
CA SER A 764 -14.71 17.80 9.63
C SER A 764 -15.10 19.25 9.36
N TRP A 765 -14.20 20.17 9.71
CA TRP A 765 -14.31 21.59 9.37
C TRP A 765 -13.27 21.94 8.31
N GLN A 766 -13.72 22.51 7.20
CA GLN A 766 -12.90 22.90 6.06
C GLN A 766 -13.13 24.37 5.74
N ARG A 767 -12.06 25.08 5.34
CA ARG A 767 -12.12 26.49 4.95
C ARG A 767 -11.47 26.75 3.60
#